data_AF-A0A167LPV2-F1
#
_entry.id   AF-A0A167LPV2-F1
#
_cell.length_a   1.000
_cell.length_b   1.000
_cell.length_c   1.000
_cell.angle_alpha   90.00
_cell.angle_beta   90.00
_cell.angle_gamma   90.00
#
_symmetry.space_group_name_H-M   'P 1'
#
loop_
_entity.id
_entity.type
_entity.pdbx_description
1 polymer ?
#
loop_
_entity_poly.entity_id
_entity_poly.type
_entity_poly.pdbx_seq_one_letter_code
_entity_poly.pdbx_strand_id
1 'polypeptide(L)'
;MENDVYSLNMDLLSFSNNNNNGAYNMNGNGMGGNGVSQGSMPSLPDSGANPSLEEQRLKLQLARETVRLRELELQLDLEQRKQRVRELDLQIAAEKRKEREAEVELARLQSVHVSPTTSESMSTSLLQNSGNDTPLSATMQNQTGTMNFNPMMDFNFMNAMPNPGLLPTTVDHFPNMGMFGDNAGLSSWAGTSNQPTMAPFTGFDLNGRTSPEISDMLKELFGPPGEPIPPEPPLSLSSGSPDDPDNDDSPPQGTGPNASGSSGSGHSPVIAGPLAPTARRSRKLRIEQLITCANCNNPIAKLLLRGTREELDVPYELRYLCETCTTPVTFNEQPQIKRRVKQGNDVSMPTVCDVCLRRQGTGGIIPKYPEQPLEFASEVVCLACTEKYQRCSDCGGGSGRAGAGKWRCKELFDEGRKTCNLSHARLGTGDLEMASWDITDQLRGDVQVDMVIEACEALWRDNFLRLGVPEVLEVDSDSPLQLKTFQDIENKILAGGWPAKDFVLKGPGAGQRNYISLTWARNRPRRGKPIIEELPEEVREEDKLLANLRRTNKLCPPGYMLVNIWLSQWDITSRTIRLFTTSPFENGDLDAHSSVAIAEMFRKIIAAGTDDFASADRPPLHVWMTFEKLGPMIDQRVEDAFVKKRAFLPLESYTQRHSDMDQDQFRWPSYTRAALDPQYRKSGESPVLVLVKHLGSSMSWQKLLQLKVQEMKDRKEASQLIRKRKATDEPEGRR
;
A
#
# COMPACT_ATOMS: atom_id res chain seq x y z
N MET A 1 40.17 8.83 -15.79
CA MET A 1 41.11 7.82 -15.29
C MET A 1 40.85 7.65 -13.82
N GLU A 2 40.75 6.39 -13.38
CA GLU A 2 40.43 5.91 -12.02
C GLU A 2 38.95 5.95 -11.60
N ASN A 3 38.27 4.83 -11.89
CA ASN A 3 37.40 4.11 -10.95
C ASN A 3 36.96 2.79 -11.61
N ASP A 4 37.89 1.83 -11.71
CA ASP A 4 37.63 0.44 -12.13
C ASP A 4 38.45 -0.49 -11.22
N VAL A 5 38.01 -0.67 -9.98
CA VAL A 5 38.56 -1.68 -9.07
C VAL A 5 37.43 -2.19 -8.20
N TYR A 6 36.57 -3.09 -8.69
CA TYR A 6 35.82 -4.06 -7.86
C TYR A 6 35.20 -5.25 -8.64
N SER A 7 35.54 -5.48 -9.92
CA SER A 7 34.87 -6.52 -10.74
C SER A 7 35.73 -7.75 -11.11
N LEU A 8 36.84 -8.02 -10.44
CA LEU A 8 37.67 -9.20 -10.73
C LEU A 8 37.96 -9.97 -9.44
N ASN A 9 37.11 -10.96 -9.13
CA ASN A 9 37.46 -12.24 -8.50
C ASN A 9 36.18 -13.01 -8.12
N MET A 10 35.58 -13.71 -9.09
CA MET A 10 34.54 -14.73 -8.83
C MET A 10 34.46 -15.80 -9.94
N ASP A 11 35.52 -16.00 -10.73
CA ASP A 11 35.54 -16.96 -11.87
C ASP A 11 36.41 -18.21 -11.66
N LEU A 12 36.83 -18.48 -10.43
CA LEU A 12 37.45 -19.76 -10.07
C LEU A 12 36.62 -20.30 -8.91
N LEU A 13 35.85 -21.37 -9.14
CA LEU A 13 35.42 -22.41 -8.19
C LEU A 13 34.13 -23.10 -8.71
N SER A 14 34.23 -23.84 -9.82
CA SER A 14 33.29 -24.91 -10.15
C SER A 14 33.87 -26.24 -9.63
N PHE A 15 33.36 -26.70 -8.48
CA PHE A 15 33.64 -28.06 -8.00
C PHE A 15 32.41 -28.94 -8.21
N SER A 16 32.54 -29.89 -9.14
CA SER A 16 31.64 -31.03 -9.31
C SER A 16 31.65 -31.87 -8.04
N ASN A 17 30.49 -32.03 -7.40
CA ASN A 17 30.31 -32.89 -6.25
C ASN A 17 29.70 -34.22 -6.71
N ASN A 18 30.57 -35.14 -7.13
CA ASN A 18 30.19 -36.47 -7.56
C ASN A 18 30.12 -37.38 -6.33
N ASN A 19 28.93 -37.51 -5.72
CA ASN A 19 28.72 -38.42 -4.59
C ASN A 19 27.90 -39.62 -5.03
N ASN A 20 28.62 -40.64 -5.49
CA ASN A 20 28.09 -41.94 -5.87
C ASN A 20 28.10 -42.83 -4.63
N ASN A 21 26.92 -43.17 -4.10
CA ASN A 21 26.77 -44.21 -3.08
C ASN A 21 25.56 -45.09 -3.44
N GLY A 22 25.78 -45.96 -4.43
CA GLY A 22 24.90 -47.08 -4.72
C GLY A 22 25.26 -48.27 -3.83
N ALA A 23 24.36 -48.60 -2.90
CA ALA A 23 24.35 -49.90 -2.23
C ALA A 23 23.57 -50.91 -3.08
N TYR A 24 24.18 -52.08 -3.25
CA TYR A 24 23.72 -53.25 -3.98
C TYR A 24 22.28 -53.67 -3.65
N ASN A 25 21.51 -54.05 -4.68
CA ASN A 25 20.57 -55.15 -4.54
C ASN A 25 20.51 -55.97 -5.84
N MET A 26 20.80 -57.27 -5.71
CA MET A 26 20.75 -58.30 -6.74
C MET A 26 19.35 -58.92 -6.77
N ASN A 27 18.71 -58.98 -7.94
CA ASN A 27 18.09 -60.20 -8.51
C ASN A 27 17.19 -59.87 -9.71
N GLY A 28 17.23 -60.71 -10.74
CA GLY A 28 16.15 -60.80 -11.72
C GLY A 28 16.57 -61.30 -13.10
N ASN A 29 16.54 -62.62 -13.27
CA ASN A 29 16.67 -63.36 -14.53
C ASN A 29 15.91 -62.75 -15.72
N GLY A 30 16.51 -62.86 -16.92
CA GLY A 30 15.81 -62.71 -18.19
C GLY A 30 16.65 -63.20 -19.37
N MET A 31 16.45 -64.47 -19.75
CA MET A 31 16.98 -65.06 -20.98
C MET A 31 16.38 -64.39 -22.23
N GLY A 32 17.20 -64.30 -23.29
CA GLY A 32 16.76 -64.56 -24.66
C GLY A 32 17.15 -63.51 -25.71
N GLY A 33 17.85 -63.96 -26.76
CA GLY A 33 17.65 -63.42 -28.11
C GLY A 33 18.88 -62.88 -28.83
N ASN A 34 19.42 -63.68 -29.76
CA ASN A 34 20.41 -63.33 -30.77
C ASN A 34 20.02 -62.13 -31.65
N GLY A 35 21.02 -61.36 -32.09
CA GLY A 35 20.88 -60.41 -33.19
C GLY A 35 22.19 -59.70 -33.53
N VAL A 36 22.92 -60.25 -34.49
CA VAL A 36 24.20 -59.75 -35.02
C VAL A 36 23.99 -58.49 -35.88
N SER A 37 24.68 -57.39 -35.56
CA SER A 37 25.12 -56.41 -36.57
C SER A 37 26.26 -55.57 -36.03
N GLN A 38 27.41 -55.65 -36.71
CA GLN A 38 28.63 -54.89 -36.47
C GLN A 38 28.39 -53.39 -36.68
N GLY A 39 28.76 -52.58 -35.68
CA GLY A 39 28.90 -51.14 -35.75
C GLY A 39 30.01 -50.68 -34.80
N SER A 40 31.05 -50.06 -35.34
CA SER A 40 32.25 -49.60 -34.65
C SER A 40 31.95 -48.62 -33.51
N MET A 41 32.33 -49.00 -32.28
CA MET A 41 32.32 -48.13 -31.10
C MET A 41 33.52 -47.15 -31.13
N PRO A 42 33.34 -45.87 -30.76
CA PRO A 42 34.45 -44.96 -30.51
C PRO A 42 35.14 -45.30 -29.18
N SER A 43 36.45 -45.11 -29.14
CA SER A 43 37.32 -45.31 -27.98
C SER A 43 36.84 -44.53 -26.76
N LEU A 44 36.68 -45.24 -25.63
CA LEU A 44 36.45 -44.69 -24.30
C LEU A 44 37.57 -43.68 -23.94
N PRO A 45 37.23 -42.47 -23.44
CA PRO A 45 38.24 -41.56 -22.91
C PRO A 45 38.83 -42.14 -21.63
N ASP A 46 40.14 -42.05 -21.51
CA ASP A 46 40.94 -42.49 -20.38
C ASP A 46 40.28 -42.13 -19.04
N SER A 47 40.19 -43.13 -18.16
CA SER A 47 39.71 -42.98 -16.79
C SER A 47 40.55 -41.94 -16.05
N GLY A 48 39.99 -40.73 -15.94
CA GLY A 48 40.55 -39.65 -15.15
C GLY A 48 40.83 -40.14 -13.74
N ALA A 49 42.08 -39.97 -13.30
CA ALA A 49 42.55 -40.35 -11.99
C ALA A 49 41.59 -39.82 -10.91
N ASN A 50 40.99 -40.73 -10.13
CA ASN A 50 40.22 -40.35 -8.96
C ASN A 50 41.12 -39.47 -8.06
N PRO A 51 40.63 -38.30 -7.61
CA PRO A 51 41.42 -37.42 -6.75
C PRO A 51 41.85 -38.21 -5.52
N SER A 52 43.13 -38.08 -5.18
CA SER A 52 43.72 -38.71 -4.00
C SER A 52 42.83 -38.44 -2.77
N LEU A 53 42.66 -39.44 -1.90
CA LEU A 53 41.89 -39.31 -0.65
C LEU A 53 42.41 -38.15 0.24
N GLU A 54 43.68 -37.79 0.07
CA GLU A 54 44.30 -36.62 0.71
C GLU A 54 43.78 -35.29 0.12
N GLU A 55 43.55 -35.23 -1.19
CA GLU A 55 42.99 -34.06 -1.87
C GLU A 55 41.53 -33.82 -1.44
N GLN A 56 40.75 -34.89 -1.26
CA GLN A 56 39.38 -34.79 -0.76
C GLN A 56 39.33 -34.27 0.69
N ARG A 57 40.27 -34.70 1.54
CA ARG A 57 40.39 -34.17 2.92
C ARG A 57 40.77 -32.70 2.95
N LEU A 58 41.72 -32.29 2.10
CA LEU A 58 42.11 -30.88 1.94
C LEU A 58 40.94 -30.02 1.46
N LYS A 59 40.16 -30.50 0.47
CA LYS A 59 38.96 -29.79 -0.03
C LYS A 59 37.91 -29.63 1.06
N LEU A 60 37.67 -30.66 1.87
CA LEU A 60 36.71 -30.57 2.98
C LEU A 60 37.18 -29.61 4.08
N GLN A 61 38.48 -29.62 4.38
CA GLN A 61 39.05 -28.70 5.36
C GLN A 61 38.98 -27.24 4.87
N LEU A 62 39.29 -27.01 3.59
CA LEU A 62 39.15 -25.70 2.97
C LEU A 62 37.71 -25.20 3.03
N ALA A 63 36.74 -26.05 2.67
CA ALA A 63 35.32 -25.70 2.72
C ALA A 63 34.86 -25.30 4.14
N ARG A 64 35.33 -26.01 5.18
CA ARG A 64 35.03 -25.68 6.58
C ARG A 64 35.63 -24.32 6.99
N GLU A 65 36.87 -24.05 6.62
CA GLU A 65 37.51 -22.77 6.89
C GLU A 65 36.85 -21.62 6.12
N THR A 66 36.40 -21.84 4.88
CA THR A 66 35.65 -20.84 4.11
C THR A 66 34.32 -20.49 4.79
N VAL A 67 33.59 -21.49 5.31
CA VAL A 67 32.35 -21.24 6.06
C VAL A 67 32.64 -20.47 7.35
N ARG A 68 33.71 -20.84 8.07
CA ARG A 68 34.14 -20.15 9.31
C ARG A 68 34.54 -18.69 9.06
N LEU A 69 35.27 -18.42 7.98
CA LEU A 69 35.64 -17.05 7.59
C LEU A 69 34.40 -16.21 7.26
N ARG A 70 33.44 -16.77 6.53
CA ARG A 70 32.20 -16.07 6.19
C ARG A 70 31.34 -15.77 7.42
N GLU A 71 31.35 -16.66 8.41
CA GLU A 71 30.68 -16.41 9.70
C GLU A 71 31.36 -15.28 10.48
N LEU A 72 32.69 -15.23 10.51
CA LEU A 72 33.45 -14.15 11.16
C LEU A 72 33.25 -12.80 10.46
N GLU A 73 33.22 -12.76 9.13
CA GLU A 73 32.91 -11.55 8.37
C GLU A 73 31.51 -11.00 8.71
N LEU A 74 30.52 -11.90 8.85
CA LEU A 74 29.15 -11.52 9.19
C LEU A 74 29.04 -11.02 10.64
N GLN A 75 29.80 -11.60 11.56
CA GLN A 75 29.91 -11.10 12.94
C GLN A 75 30.55 -9.71 12.98
N LEU A 76 31.60 -9.48 12.19
CA LEU A 76 32.29 -8.20 12.11
C LEU A 76 31.39 -7.09 11.53
N ASP A 77 30.62 -7.37 10.46
CA ASP A 77 29.65 -6.41 9.90
C ASP A 77 28.52 -6.07 10.91
N LEU A 78 28.01 -7.08 11.64
CA LEU A 78 27.03 -6.86 12.70
C LEU A 78 27.59 -5.98 13.83
N GLU A 79 28.85 -6.17 14.21
CA GLU A 79 29.50 -5.36 15.25
C GLU A 79 29.75 -3.92 14.78
N GLN A 80 30.20 -3.73 13.53
CA GLN A 80 30.34 -2.40 12.93
C GLN A 80 29.01 -1.67 12.82
N ARG A 81 27.90 -2.36 12.47
CA ARG A 81 26.56 -1.76 12.49
C ARG A 81 26.15 -1.35 13.90
N LYS A 82 26.42 -2.18 14.92
CA LYS A 82 26.16 -1.84 16.34
C LYS A 82 27.00 -0.65 16.82
N GLN A 83 28.22 -0.48 16.33
CA GLN A 83 29.05 0.69 16.64
C GLN A 83 28.49 1.96 15.99
N ARG A 84 28.11 1.91 14.70
CA ARG A 84 27.48 3.05 14.00
C ARG A 84 26.17 3.51 14.66
N VAL A 85 25.34 2.58 15.12
CA VAL A 85 24.11 2.93 15.87
C VAL A 85 24.44 3.63 17.19
N ARG A 86 25.40 3.11 17.95
CA ARG A 86 25.86 3.74 19.21
C ARG A 86 26.44 5.15 18.98
N GLU A 87 27.15 5.35 17.87
CA GLU A 87 27.69 6.66 17.50
C GLU A 87 26.58 7.65 17.14
N LEU A 88 25.59 7.23 16.34
CA LEU A 88 24.41 8.05 16.02
C LEU A 88 23.61 8.43 17.27
N ASP A 89 23.40 7.49 18.20
CA ASP A 89 22.70 7.76 19.46
C ASP A 89 23.47 8.80 20.32
N LEU A 90 24.81 8.74 20.33
CA LEU A 90 25.65 9.73 21.00
C LEU A 90 25.57 11.11 20.31
N GLN A 91 25.52 11.16 18.98
CA GLN A 91 25.34 12.41 18.23
C GLN A 91 23.98 13.05 18.51
N ILE A 92 22.90 12.26 18.49
CA ILE A 92 21.54 12.74 18.83
C ILE A 92 21.49 13.24 20.27
N ALA A 93 22.13 12.55 21.22
CA ALA A 93 22.20 12.98 22.61
C ALA A 93 22.98 14.29 22.77
N ALA A 94 24.07 14.48 22.03
CA ALA A 94 24.86 15.70 22.02
C ALA A 94 24.08 16.88 21.40
N GLU A 95 23.36 16.65 20.31
CA GLU A 95 22.51 17.66 19.66
C GLU A 95 21.36 18.10 20.58
N LYS A 96 20.67 17.16 21.23
CA LYS A 96 19.65 17.46 22.25
C LYS A 96 20.19 18.18 23.49
N ARG A 97 21.49 18.08 23.77
CA ARG A 97 22.14 18.85 24.84
C ARG A 97 22.36 20.29 24.38
N LYS A 98 22.86 20.48 23.16
CA LYS A 98 23.03 21.81 22.55
C LYS A 98 21.70 22.54 22.40
N GLU A 99 20.63 21.85 22.01
CA GLU A 99 19.28 22.42 21.92
C GLU A 99 18.81 22.94 23.28
N ARG A 100 18.96 22.15 24.35
CA ARG A 100 18.63 22.57 25.72
C ARG A 100 19.50 23.73 26.22
N GLU A 101 20.79 23.75 25.90
CA GLU A 101 21.66 24.88 26.24
C GLU A 101 21.25 26.17 25.49
N ALA A 102 20.85 26.06 24.23
CA ALA A 102 20.33 27.18 23.45
C ALA A 102 18.98 27.69 23.98
N GLU A 103 18.07 26.81 24.39
CA GLU A 103 16.80 27.18 25.04
C GLU A 103 17.04 27.94 26.35
N VAL A 104 18.01 27.51 27.16
CA VAL A 104 18.36 28.20 28.42
C VAL A 104 18.94 29.58 28.16
N GLU A 105 19.81 29.75 27.15
CA GLU A 105 20.35 31.08 26.82
C GLU A 105 19.29 32.01 26.22
N LEU A 106 18.36 31.49 25.41
CA LEU A 106 17.21 32.25 24.92
C LEU A 106 16.32 32.73 26.08
N ALA A 107 16.03 31.86 27.04
CA ALA A 107 15.29 32.24 28.25
C ALA A 107 16.03 33.31 29.07
N ARG A 108 17.37 33.21 29.16
CA ARG A 108 18.21 34.22 29.84
C ARG A 108 18.11 35.58 29.14
N LEU A 109 18.20 35.62 27.81
CA LEU A 109 18.09 36.86 27.03
C LEU A 109 16.70 37.50 27.14
N GLN A 110 15.63 36.70 27.16
CA GLN A 110 14.27 37.19 27.36
C GLN A 110 14.07 37.82 28.74
N SER A 111 14.72 37.29 29.78
CA SER A 111 14.62 37.83 31.14
C SER A 111 15.31 39.20 31.32
N VAL A 112 16.33 39.52 30.52
CA VAL A 112 17.07 40.80 30.61
C VAL A 112 16.31 41.97 29.99
N HIS A 113 15.35 41.71 29.09
CA HIS A 113 14.59 42.76 28.41
C HIS A 113 13.34 43.28 29.15
N VAL A 114 13.07 42.77 30.36
CA VAL A 114 11.97 43.27 31.21
C VAL A 114 12.55 44.06 32.39
N SER A 115 13.09 45.24 32.10
CA SER A 115 13.28 46.29 33.12
C SER A 115 12.24 47.38 32.88
N PRO A 116 11.38 47.72 33.86
CA PRO A 116 10.39 48.78 33.69
C PRO A 116 11.06 50.15 33.78
N THR A 117 10.90 50.97 32.75
CA THR A 117 11.09 52.42 32.81
C THR A 117 9.97 53.02 33.67
N THR A 118 10.23 53.17 34.97
CA THR A 118 9.35 53.93 35.88
C THR A 118 9.61 55.42 35.74
N SER A 119 8.63 56.15 35.21
CA SER A 119 8.50 57.60 35.33
C SER A 119 7.59 57.97 36.51
N GLU A 120 8.10 58.92 37.29
CA GLU A 120 7.39 60.02 37.99
C GLU A 120 6.80 59.87 39.42
N SER A 121 7.44 60.66 40.30
CA SER A 121 6.93 61.69 41.21
C SER A 121 5.94 61.38 42.37
N MET A 122 6.50 61.57 43.57
CA MET A 122 5.99 62.24 44.79
C MET A 122 4.55 62.00 45.29
N SER A 123 4.44 61.48 46.53
CA SER A 123 4.22 62.31 47.73
C SER A 123 4.29 61.52 49.05
N THR A 124 4.86 62.21 50.04
CA THR A 124 5.14 61.95 51.46
C THR A 124 4.00 61.48 52.38
N SER A 125 4.32 60.58 53.32
CA SER A 125 4.14 60.70 54.80
C SER A 125 4.49 59.34 55.48
N LEU A 126 5.61 59.25 56.22
CA LEU A 126 5.81 59.46 57.66
C LEU A 126 5.51 58.23 58.57
N LEU A 127 6.61 57.54 58.89
CA LEU A 127 7.13 57.13 60.22
C LEU A 127 6.46 56.05 61.10
N GLN A 128 7.39 55.32 61.74
CA GLN A 128 7.34 54.47 62.95
C GLN A 128 6.82 53.03 62.81
N ASN A 129 7.41 52.01 63.44
CA ASN A 129 8.73 51.78 64.05
C ASN A 129 8.78 50.28 64.46
N SER A 130 9.98 49.71 64.45
CA SER A 130 10.50 48.66 65.36
C SER A 130 9.82 47.28 65.49
N GLY A 131 10.47 46.27 64.89
CA GLY A 131 11.38 45.35 65.61
C GLY A 131 10.77 44.22 66.47
N ASN A 132 11.09 42.96 66.12
CA ASN A 132 11.68 41.98 67.05
C ASN A 132 12.02 40.64 66.34
N ASP A 133 13.31 40.34 66.30
CA ASP A 133 13.99 39.11 66.75
C ASP A 133 13.47 37.69 66.39
N THR A 134 14.31 37.00 65.62
CA THR A 134 14.74 35.58 65.72
C THR A 134 14.72 34.99 67.15
N PRO A 135 14.61 33.66 67.39
CA PRO A 135 15.52 32.67 66.75
C PRO A 135 15.06 31.19 66.61
N LEU A 136 15.92 30.41 65.90
CA LEU A 136 16.31 29.01 66.14
C LEU A 136 15.26 27.87 66.11
N SER A 137 15.41 26.94 65.16
CA SER A 137 15.94 25.57 65.39
C SER A 137 15.39 24.51 64.44
N ALA A 138 16.32 23.63 64.07
CA ALA A 138 16.18 22.41 63.31
C ALA A 138 15.00 21.51 63.68
N THR A 139 14.42 20.83 62.69
CA THR A 139 14.00 19.43 62.81
C THR A 139 14.00 18.78 61.42
N MET A 140 14.83 17.75 61.25
CA MET A 140 14.70 16.77 60.17
C MET A 140 13.41 15.98 60.37
N GLN A 141 12.57 15.88 59.34
CA GLN A 141 11.61 14.78 59.24
C GLN A 141 11.45 14.35 57.78
N ASN A 142 11.91 13.12 57.54
CA ASN A 142 11.57 12.28 56.40
C ASN A 142 10.05 12.08 56.35
N GLN A 143 9.41 12.51 55.27
CA GLN A 143 8.13 11.93 54.85
C GLN A 143 8.13 11.71 53.34
N THR A 144 8.05 10.43 52.99
CA THR A 144 7.65 9.89 51.70
C THR A 144 6.28 10.43 51.31
N GLY A 145 6.28 11.42 50.43
CA GLY A 145 5.09 11.98 49.79
C GLY A 145 5.12 11.74 48.30
N THR A 146 4.28 10.80 47.86
CA THR A 146 3.95 10.50 46.46
C THR A 146 3.34 11.74 45.80
N MET A 147 4.12 12.46 44.99
CA MET A 147 3.64 13.59 44.19
C MET A 147 3.46 13.14 42.75
N ASN A 148 2.19 13.03 42.36
CA ASN A 148 1.71 12.94 40.99
C ASN A 148 2.05 14.26 40.27
N PHE A 149 2.93 14.23 39.28
CA PHE A 149 3.20 15.37 38.40
C PHE A 149 2.71 15.04 36.98
N ASN A 150 1.59 15.65 36.61
CA ASN A 150 1.24 15.92 35.22
C ASN A 150 2.02 17.16 34.76
N PRO A 151 2.75 17.12 33.63
CA PRO A 151 3.15 18.35 32.96
C PRO A 151 2.14 18.68 31.85
N MET A 152 1.35 19.70 32.13
CA MET A 152 0.64 20.53 31.15
C MET A 152 1.60 21.67 30.76
N MET A 153 1.96 21.76 29.48
CA MET A 153 2.60 22.95 28.89
C MET A 153 2.11 23.09 27.45
N ASP A 154 1.22 24.05 27.25
CA ASP A 154 0.88 24.62 25.95
C ASP A 154 2.01 25.57 25.53
N PHE A 155 2.52 25.42 24.30
CA PHE A 155 3.43 26.37 23.68
C PHE A 155 2.75 27.01 22.47
N ASN A 156 2.55 28.33 22.58
CA ASN A 156 2.13 29.19 21.48
C ASN A 156 2.78 30.57 21.75
N PHE A 157 3.79 30.97 20.97
CA PHE A 157 4.02 32.39 20.62
C PHE A 157 5.08 32.61 19.51
N MET A 158 4.58 33.16 18.40
CA MET A 158 5.11 34.12 17.41
C MET A 158 6.26 33.86 16.41
N ASN A 159 5.86 34.12 15.15
CA ASN A 159 6.60 34.59 13.98
C ASN A 159 7.43 35.87 14.22
N ALA A 160 8.52 36.01 13.44
CA ALA A 160 8.76 37.11 12.48
C ALA A 160 10.26 37.39 12.32
N MET A 161 10.78 37.34 11.08
CA MET A 161 11.71 38.35 10.57
C MET A 161 11.68 38.41 9.03
N PRO A 162 11.92 39.60 8.43
CA PRO A 162 11.63 39.89 7.03
C PRO A 162 12.85 39.75 6.11
N ASN A 163 12.57 39.56 4.83
CA ASN A 163 13.53 39.52 3.73
C ASN A 163 13.77 40.94 3.18
N PRO A 164 15.01 41.44 2.97
CA PRO A 164 15.24 42.71 2.31
C PRO A 164 15.61 42.54 0.83
N GLY A 165 14.97 43.35 -0.02
CA GLY A 165 15.21 43.42 -1.46
C GLY A 165 16.31 44.40 -1.89
N LEU A 166 16.88 44.07 -3.06
CA LEU A 166 17.45 44.86 -4.18
C LEU A 166 17.88 46.34 -3.99
N LEU A 167 19.09 46.68 -4.47
CA LEU A 167 19.46 47.54 -5.63
C LEU A 167 20.97 48.00 -5.54
N PRO A 168 21.59 48.72 -6.51
CA PRO A 168 22.49 48.17 -7.55
C PRO A 168 23.87 48.88 -7.62
N THR A 169 24.63 48.66 -8.72
CA THR A 169 25.90 49.30 -9.21
C THR A 169 27.06 48.29 -9.24
N THR A 170 27.94 48.14 -10.24
CA THR A 170 28.21 48.75 -11.56
C THR A 170 29.31 47.88 -12.20
N VAL A 171 29.22 47.60 -13.52
CA VAL A 171 30.35 47.58 -14.50
C VAL A 171 31.46 46.52 -14.25
N ASP A 172 31.73 45.50 -15.07
CA ASP A 172 32.06 45.59 -16.51
C ASP A 172 32.18 44.19 -17.19
N HIS A 173 31.96 44.19 -18.52
CA HIS A 173 32.39 43.22 -19.55
C HIS A 173 31.61 41.93 -19.88
N PHE A 174 30.69 42.12 -20.84
CA PHE A 174 30.27 41.26 -21.97
C PHE A 174 31.46 40.65 -22.79
N PRO A 175 31.27 39.76 -23.81
CA PRO A 175 30.06 39.47 -24.59
C PRO A 175 29.79 37.94 -24.82
N ASN A 176 28.75 37.44 -25.48
CA ASN A 176 27.61 38.01 -26.19
C ASN A 176 26.48 36.95 -26.29
N MET A 177 25.27 37.50 -26.36
CA MET A 177 23.99 37.05 -26.95
C MET A 177 23.96 35.75 -27.76
N GLY A 178 22.88 34.98 -27.72
CA GLY A 178 21.45 35.33 -27.75
C GLY A 178 20.81 34.42 -28.82
N MET A 179 19.50 34.25 -28.99
CA MET A 179 18.29 34.87 -28.48
C MET A 179 17.17 33.87 -28.81
N PHE A 180 16.12 33.88 -28.01
CA PHE A 180 14.84 33.27 -28.37
C PHE A 180 14.26 33.94 -29.63
N GLY A 181 13.55 33.17 -30.43
CA GLY A 181 12.73 33.65 -31.54
C GLY A 181 11.50 32.76 -31.68
N ASP A 182 10.35 33.34 -31.36
CA ASP A 182 9.02 32.80 -31.58
C ASP A 182 8.70 32.55 -33.06
N ASN A 183 7.58 31.84 -33.24
CA ASN A 183 6.52 32.09 -34.23
C ASN A 183 6.37 31.11 -35.43
N ALA A 184 5.23 30.41 -35.38
CA ALA A 184 4.26 30.15 -36.44
C ALA A 184 4.69 29.93 -37.91
N GLY A 185 4.24 28.78 -38.44
CA GLY A 185 3.53 28.76 -39.72
C GLY A 185 4.16 27.96 -40.87
N LEU A 186 3.27 27.31 -41.62
CA LEU A 186 3.40 26.79 -43.00
C LEU A 186 3.83 25.33 -43.22
N SER A 187 2.81 24.48 -43.31
CA SER A 187 2.39 23.71 -44.49
C SER A 187 3.37 22.85 -45.30
N SER A 188 2.99 21.56 -45.38
CA SER A 188 2.78 20.78 -46.61
C SER A 188 3.97 20.46 -47.51
N TRP A 189 4.52 19.25 -47.40
CA TRP A 189 5.05 18.51 -48.55
C TRP A 189 4.57 17.05 -48.52
N ALA A 190 3.82 16.68 -49.55
CA ALA A 190 3.53 15.31 -49.94
C ALA A 190 4.74 14.72 -50.68
N GLY A 191 4.97 13.40 -50.56
CA GLY A 191 6.04 12.74 -51.32
C GLY A 191 6.21 11.25 -51.01
N THR A 192 5.35 10.44 -51.61
CA THR A 192 5.65 9.16 -52.31
C THR A 192 6.66 8.14 -51.72
N SER A 193 6.10 6.96 -51.45
CA SER A 193 6.56 5.59 -51.79
C SER A 193 8.05 5.30 -51.95
N ASN A 194 8.54 4.29 -51.23
CA ASN A 194 9.15 3.10 -51.83
C ASN A 194 9.28 1.96 -50.80
N GLN A 195 8.71 0.81 -51.15
CA GLN A 195 9.06 -0.49 -50.58
C GLN A 195 10.42 -0.95 -51.13
N PRO A 196 11.05 -1.92 -50.45
CA PRO A 196 11.46 -3.11 -51.20
C PRO A 196 11.09 -4.43 -50.51
N THR A 197 10.51 -5.29 -51.33
CA THR A 197 10.33 -6.74 -51.16
C THR A 197 11.64 -7.46 -51.49
N MET A 198 12.12 -8.35 -50.62
CA MET A 198 13.05 -9.43 -50.99
C MET A 198 12.73 -10.72 -50.21
N ALA A 199 13.01 -11.83 -50.89
CA ALA A 199 12.45 -13.17 -50.78
C ALA A 199 13.17 -14.09 -49.73
N PRO A 200 12.77 -15.37 -49.58
CA PRO A 200 12.99 -16.17 -48.38
C PRO A 200 14.30 -16.98 -48.42
N PHE A 201 14.87 -17.23 -47.24
CA PHE A 201 15.94 -18.22 -47.04
C PHE A 201 15.41 -19.42 -46.25
N THR A 202 15.56 -20.60 -46.85
CA THR A 202 15.33 -21.93 -46.28
C THR A 202 16.55 -22.44 -45.53
N GLY A 203 16.30 -23.15 -44.42
CA GLY A 203 17.02 -24.37 -44.05
C GLY A 203 18.29 -24.23 -43.19
N PHE A 204 18.16 -24.46 -41.89
CA PHE A 204 19.22 -25.04 -41.06
C PHE A 204 18.63 -25.99 -40.03
N ASP A 205 18.90 -27.28 -40.23
CA ASP A 205 18.81 -28.35 -39.23
C ASP A 205 20.04 -28.27 -38.33
N LEU A 206 19.86 -28.12 -37.01
CA LEU A 206 20.90 -28.40 -36.03
C LEU A 206 20.29 -28.94 -34.72
N ASN A 207 20.45 -30.25 -34.54
CA ASN A 207 20.26 -30.97 -33.28
C ASN A 207 21.23 -30.42 -32.21
N GLY A 208 20.68 -29.75 -31.18
CA GLY A 208 21.41 -29.34 -29.99
C GLY A 208 20.99 -30.16 -28.77
N ARG A 209 21.91 -30.97 -28.24
CA ARG A 209 21.76 -31.71 -26.98
C ARG A 209 21.54 -30.76 -25.80
N THR A 210 20.43 -30.91 -25.09
CA THR A 210 20.19 -30.27 -23.78
C THR A 210 21.00 -30.96 -22.68
N SER A 211 21.60 -30.18 -21.79
CA SER A 211 22.33 -30.66 -20.60
C SER A 211 21.37 -31.21 -19.53
N PRO A 212 21.62 -32.40 -18.95
CA PRO A 212 20.75 -33.01 -17.93
C PRO A 212 20.79 -32.31 -16.55
N GLU A 213 21.75 -31.43 -16.30
CA GLU A 213 22.01 -30.85 -14.97
C GLU A 213 20.94 -29.84 -14.49
N ILE A 214 20.24 -29.19 -15.42
CA ILE A 214 19.18 -28.21 -15.13
C ILE A 214 17.85 -28.91 -14.79
N SER A 215 17.59 -30.09 -15.35
CA SER A 215 16.34 -30.83 -15.12
C SER A 215 16.22 -31.35 -13.69
N ASP A 216 17.34 -31.73 -13.07
CA ASP A 216 17.35 -32.32 -11.73
C ASP A 216 17.21 -31.26 -10.62
N MET A 217 17.77 -30.06 -10.82
CA MET A 217 17.58 -28.93 -9.90
C MET A 217 16.15 -28.38 -9.93
N LEU A 218 15.46 -28.49 -11.07
CA LEU A 218 14.03 -28.13 -11.21
C LEU A 218 13.12 -29.18 -10.56
N LYS A 219 13.44 -30.47 -10.63
CA LYS A 219 12.65 -31.53 -9.95
C LYS A 219 12.66 -31.40 -8.43
N GLU A 220 13.76 -30.94 -7.84
CA GLU A 220 13.87 -30.73 -6.38
C GLU A 220 13.07 -29.51 -5.89
N LEU A 221 12.78 -28.54 -6.76
CA LEU A 221 12.04 -27.29 -6.45
C LEU A 221 10.57 -27.30 -6.87
N PHE A 222 10.17 -28.16 -7.82
CA PHE A 222 8.82 -28.12 -8.42
C PHE A 222 7.98 -29.40 -8.24
N GLY A 223 8.54 -30.48 -7.70
CA GLY A 223 7.84 -31.75 -7.52
C GLY A 223 7.45 -32.44 -8.83
N PRO A 224 7.12 -33.74 -8.83
CA PRO A 224 6.67 -34.45 -10.03
C PRO A 224 5.24 -34.02 -10.43
N PRO A 225 4.90 -34.02 -11.74
CA PRO A 225 3.52 -33.84 -12.20
C PRO A 225 2.65 -35.00 -11.69
N GLY A 226 1.52 -34.66 -11.04
CA GLY A 226 0.62 -35.63 -10.42
C GLY A 226 -0.02 -36.60 -11.42
N GLU A 227 -0.17 -37.85 -10.99
CA GLU A 227 -0.85 -38.91 -11.74
C GLU A 227 -2.34 -38.58 -12.00
N PRO A 228 -2.89 -39.00 -13.15
CA PRO A 228 -4.30 -38.81 -13.47
C PRO A 228 -5.21 -39.65 -12.56
N ILE A 229 -6.15 -38.98 -11.90
CA ILE A 229 -7.19 -39.58 -11.05
C ILE A 229 -8.22 -40.31 -11.94
N PRO A 230 -8.66 -41.53 -11.58
CA PRO A 230 -9.67 -42.27 -12.35
C PRO A 230 -11.07 -41.61 -12.25
N PRO A 231 -11.92 -41.73 -13.28
CA PRO A 231 -13.22 -41.08 -13.32
C PRO A 231 -14.23 -41.71 -12.34
N GLU A 232 -14.86 -40.88 -11.51
CA GLU A 232 -16.03 -41.25 -10.71
C GLU A 232 -17.32 -41.35 -11.55
N PRO A 233 -18.28 -42.20 -11.14
CA PRO A 233 -19.52 -42.46 -11.89
C PRO A 233 -20.56 -41.34 -11.73
N PRO A 234 -21.51 -41.20 -12.68
CA PRO A 234 -22.42 -40.05 -12.75
C PRO A 234 -23.54 -40.13 -11.70
N LEU A 235 -23.69 -39.05 -10.92
CA LEU A 235 -24.84 -38.82 -10.06
C LEU A 235 -26.03 -38.28 -10.86
N SER A 236 -27.18 -38.88 -10.60
CA SER A 236 -28.45 -38.66 -11.29
C SER A 236 -29.10 -37.35 -10.87
N LEU A 237 -29.52 -36.58 -11.88
CA LEU A 237 -30.34 -35.37 -11.77
C LEU A 237 -31.76 -35.73 -11.29
N SER A 238 -32.22 -35.12 -10.20
CA SER A 238 -33.65 -35.04 -9.88
C SER A 238 -34.11 -33.59 -10.08
N SER A 239 -34.90 -33.42 -11.13
CA SER A 239 -35.68 -32.24 -11.50
C SER A 239 -36.75 -31.92 -10.45
N GLY A 240 -36.89 -30.63 -10.12
CA GLY A 240 -38.02 -30.12 -9.34
C GLY A 240 -38.05 -28.59 -9.34
N SER A 241 -38.88 -28.01 -10.22
CA SER A 241 -39.37 -26.63 -10.20
C SER A 241 -40.87 -26.69 -10.49
N PRO A 242 -41.61 -25.59 -10.40
CA PRO A 242 -41.68 -24.56 -9.35
C PRO A 242 -43.14 -24.35 -8.92
N ASP A 243 -43.41 -23.86 -7.71
CA ASP A 243 -44.72 -23.26 -7.38
C ASP A 243 -44.54 -22.15 -6.32
N ASP A 244 -44.79 -20.93 -6.78
CA ASP A 244 -45.26 -19.73 -6.08
C ASP A 244 -46.54 -19.30 -6.86
N PRO A 245 -47.47 -18.45 -6.35
CA PRO A 245 -47.38 -17.57 -5.18
C PRO A 245 -48.68 -17.54 -4.32
N ASP A 246 -48.68 -16.85 -3.18
CA ASP A 246 -49.59 -15.72 -2.89
C ASP A 246 -49.59 -15.28 -1.42
N ASN A 247 -49.65 -13.96 -1.24
CA ASN A 247 -50.24 -13.14 -0.16
C ASN A 247 -50.27 -13.70 1.28
N ASP A 248 -49.85 -12.90 2.27
CA ASP A 248 -50.73 -11.83 2.79
C ASP A 248 -50.06 -11.04 3.93
N ASP A 249 -50.62 -9.86 4.10
CA ASP A 249 -50.26 -8.74 4.96
C ASP A 249 -50.36 -9.00 6.48
N SER A 250 -49.58 -8.21 7.22
CA SER A 250 -49.87 -7.66 8.57
C SER A 250 -49.55 -8.45 9.87
N PRO A 251 -49.30 -7.72 10.99
CA PRO A 251 -48.51 -8.18 12.15
C PRO A 251 -49.36 -8.52 13.38
N PRO A 252 -48.87 -9.31 14.36
CA PRO A 252 -49.56 -9.44 15.64
C PRO A 252 -48.97 -8.51 16.71
N GLN A 253 -49.78 -7.55 17.15
CA GLN A 253 -49.84 -7.13 18.55
C GLN A 253 -50.75 -8.13 19.29
N GLY A 254 -50.42 -8.49 20.53
CA GLY A 254 -51.35 -9.27 21.36
C GLY A 254 -50.75 -9.91 22.59
N THR A 255 -50.77 -9.15 23.67
CA THR A 255 -50.67 -9.53 25.09
C THR A 255 -51.51 -10.75 25.49
N GLY A 256 -51.02 -11.58 26.43
CA GLY A 256 -51.90 -12.47 27.21
C GLY A 256 -51.20 -13.65 27.89
N PRO A 257 -51.26 -13.78 29.23
CA PRO A 257 -50.43 -14.69 30.02
C PRO A 257 -51.06 -16.07 30.21
N ASN A 258 -50.26 -17.10 30.46
CA ASN A 258 -50.66 -18.19 31.36
C ASN A 258 -49.47 -18.98 31.90
N ALA A 259 -49.62 -19.33 33.17
CA ALA A 259 -48.65 -19.93 34.06
C ALA A 259 -48.64 -21.46 34.03
N SER A 260 -47.72 -22.01 34.82
CA SER A 260 -47.54 -23.43 35.23
C SER A 260 -46.64 -24.21 34.28
N GLY A 261 -45.51 -24.80 34.68
CA GLY A 261 -44.96 -25.07 36.00
C GLY A 261 -44.17 -26.38 35.88
N SER A 262 -42.90 -26.42 36.26
CA SER A 262 -42.24 -27.67 36.64
C SER A 262 -40.95 -27.43 37.41
N SER A 263 -40.91 -28.07 38.58
CA SER A 263 -39.79 -28.36 39.48
C SER A 263 -38.63 -29.06 38.73
N GLY A 264 -37.37 -29.05 39.16
CA GLY A 264 -36.70 -28.68 40.40
C GLY A 264 -35.20 -28.98 40.31
N SER A 265 -34.54 -29.04 41.48
CA SER A 265 -33.09 -29.13 41.77
C SER A 265 -32.36 -27.78 41.72
N GLY A 266 -31.66 -27.30 42.76
CA GLY A 266 -31.22 -27.93 43.99
C GLY A 266 -29.73 -27.68 44.19
N HIS A 267 -29.30 -26.42 44.33
CA HIS A 267 -27.93 -26.09 44.77
C HIS A 267 -27.88 -24.81 45.63
N SER A 268 -26.96 -24.86 46.60
CA SER A 268 -26.74 -24.01 47.78
C SER A 268 -26.62 -22.49 47.54
N PRO A 269 -26.90 -21.66 48.57
CA PRO A 269 -26.80 -20.21 48.45
C PRO A 269 -25.34 -19.77 48.60
N VAL A 270 -24.71 -19.37 47.49
CA VAL A 270 -23.51 -18.54 47.54
C VAL A 270 -23.97 -17.09 47.62
N ILE A 271 -23.56 -16.39 48.68
CA ILE A 271 -23.83 -14.97 48.91
C ILE A 271 -23.21 -14.18 47.76
N ALA A 272 -24.05 -13.78 46.80
CA ALA A 272 -23.68 -12.88 45.73
C ALA A 272 -23.51 -11.46 46.30
N GLY A 273 -22.27 -10.96 46.31
CA GLY A 273 -22.02 -9.55 46.52
C GLY A 273 -22.73 -8.70 45.46
N PRO A 274 -23.09 -7.44 45.76
CA PRO A 274 -23.82 -6.58 44.84
C PRO A 274 -23.00 -6.38 43.56
N LEU A 275 -23.52 -6.88 42.43
CA LEU A 275 -23.01 -6.59 41.10
C LEU A 275 -22.98 -5.07 40.91
N ALA A 276 -21.77 -4.53 40.75
CA ALA A 276 -21.58 -3.12 40.45
C ALA A 276 -22.43 -2.73 39.21
N PRO A 277 -23.18 -1.61 39.26
CA PRO A 277 -23.98 -1.19 38.13
C PRO A 277 -23.06 -0.96 36.93
N THR A 278 -23.21 -1.79 35.90
CA THR A 278 -22.48 -1.64 34.64
C THR A 278 -22.78 -0.23 34.11
N ALA A 279 -21.78 0.65 34.15
CA ALA A 279 -21.90 2.02 33.69
C ALA A 279 -22.45 2.01 32.25
N ARG A 280 -23.71 2.42 32.08
CA ARG A 280 -24.31 2.60 30.76
C ARG A 280 -23.53 3.71 30.07
N ARG A 281 -22.62 3.35 29.15
CA ARG A 281 -21.88 4.32 28.34
C ARG A 281 -22.89 5.25 27.67
N SER A 282 -22.80 6.55 27.97
CA SER A 282 -23.67 7.56 27.39
C SER A 282 -23.62 7.49 25.86
N ARG A 283 -24.80 7.42 25.24
CA ARG A 283 -24.91 7.31 23.78
C ARG A 283 -24.59 8.67 23.17
N LYS A 284 -23.52 8.75 22.38
CA LYS A 284 -23.20 9.97 21.63
C LYS A 284 -24.31 10.26 20.61
N LEU A 285 -24.84 11.47 20.66
CA LEU A 285 -25.84 12.01 19.75
C LEU A 285 -25.16 12.75 18.60
N ARG A 286 -25.91 12.92 17.49
CA ARG A 286 -25.52 13.75 16.36
C ARG A 286 -26.64 14.75 16.12
N ILE A 287 -26.32 16.04 16.15
CA ILE A 287 -27.24 17.14 15.86
C ILE A 287 -26.74 17.83 14.59
N GLU A 288 -27.67 18.16 13.69
CA GLU A 288 -27.39 18.95 12.50
C GLU A 288 -28.03 20.33 12.68
N GLN A 289 -27.23 21.39 12.55
CA GLN A 289 -27.69 22.77 12.70
C GLN A 289 -27.31 23.59 11.48
N LEU A 290 -28.26 24.32 10.90
CA LEU A 290 -27.98 25.24 9.80
C LEU A 290 -27.28 26.49 10.34
N ILE A 291 -26.14 26.83 9.75
CA ILE A 291 -25.42 28.08 10.01
C ILE A 291 -25.88 29.12 9.00
N THR A 292 -26.30 30.28 9.49
CA THR A 292 -26.62 31.46 8.70
C THR A 292 -25.66 32.59 9.02
N CYS A 293 -25.44 33.49 8.05
CA CYS A 293 -24.63 34.68 8.28
C CYS A 293 -25.32 35.62 9.28
N ALA A 294 -24.61 36.05 10.32
CA ALA A 294 -25.13 36.97 11.33
C ALA A 294 -25.51 38.35 10.78
N ASN A 295 -24.98 38.75 9.61
CA ASN A 295 -25.24 40.05 9.00
C ASN A 295 -26.38 39.99 7.97
N CYS A 296 -26.30 39.09 6.99
CA CYS A 296 -27.27 39.02 5.88
C CYS A 296 -28.25 37.85 5.96
N ASN A 297 -28.15 36.99 6.99
CA ASN A 297 -28.95 35.76 7.16
C ASN A 297 -28.83 34.71 6.06
N ASN A 298 -27.93 34.88 5.08
CA ASN A 298 -27.70 33.87 4.04
C ASN A 298 -27.19 32.56 4.67
N PRO A 299 -27.70 31.39 4.25
CA PRO A 299 -27.24 30.10 4.75
C PRO A 299 -25.82 29.81 4.23
N ILE A 300 -24.92 29.43 5.13
CA ILE A 300 -23.49 29.22 4.83
C ILE A 300 -23.20 27.72 4.72
N ALA A 301 -23.53 26.97 5.78
CA ALA A 301 -23.14 25.58 5.94
C ALA A 301 -24.05 24.86 6.93
N LYS A 302 -23.95 23.54 7.01
CA LYS A 302 -24.50 22.73 8.10
C LYS A 302 -23.38 22.37 9.07
N LEU A 303 -23.65 22.59 10.35
CA LEU A 303 -22.82 22.20 11.47
C LEU A 303 -23.25 20.83 11.97
N LEU A 304 -22.33 19.87 11.99
CA LEU A 304 -22.56 18.53 12.50
C LEU A 304 -21.93 18.43 13.89
N LEU A 305 -22.77 18.51 14.92
CA LEU A 305 -22.35 18.42 16.31
C LEU A 305 -22.43 16.98 16.81
N ARG A 306 -21.39 16.54 17.52
CA ARG A 306 -21.26 15.17 18.05
C ARG A 306 -20.78 15.20 19.49
N GLY A 307 -21.62 14.76 20.41
CA GLY A 307 -21.32 14.72 21.83
C GLY A 307 -22.32 13.86 22.61
N THR A 308 -22.11 13.72 23.90
CA THR A 308 -23.16 13.24 24.83
C THR A 308 -24.30 14.25 24.92
N ARG A 309 -25.43 13.87 25.51
CA ARG A 309 -26.56 14.78 25.62
C ARG A 309 -26.19 15.98 26.49
N GLU A 310 -25.48 15.71 27.57
CA GLU A 310 -24.98 16.68 28.55
C GLU A 310 -24.00 17.66 27.90
N GLU A 311 -23.06 17.16 27.08
CA GLU A 311 -22.14 18.00 26.30
C GLU A 311 -22.89 18.94 25.34
N LEU A 312 -23.91 18.43 24.66
CA LEU A 312 -24.67 19.19 23.65
C LEU A 312 -25.70 20.16 24.24
N ASP A 313 -26.11 19.97 25.49
CA ASP A 313 -27.03 20.85 26.20
C ASP A 313 -26.33 22.10 26.79
N VAL A 314 -24.99 22.17 26.76
CA VAL A 314 -24.23 23.36 27.15
C VAL A 314 -24.61 24.55 26.24
N PRO A 315 -25.06 25.69 26.79
CA PRO A 315 -25.50 26.81 25.96
C PRO A 315 -24.35 27.45 25.17
N TYR A 316 -24.52 27.56 23.84
CA TYR A 316 -23.58 28.21 22.93
C TYR A 316 -24.28 29.21 22.00
N GLU A 317 -23.49 30.08 21.37
CA GLU A 317 -23.90 31.03 20.32
C GLU A 317 -23.12 30.72 19.04
N LEU A 318 -23.80 30.78 17.88
CA LEU A 318 -23.15 30.63 16.58
C LEU A 318 -22.91 32.02 15.98
N ARG A 319 -21.65 32.40 15.76
CA ARG A 319 -21.29 33.66 15.11
C ARG A 319 -20.51 33.38 13.85
N TYR A 320 -21.20 33.45 12.72
CA TYR A 320 -20.63 33.22 11.40
C TYR A 320 -20.95 34.37 10.46
N LEU A 321 -20.00 34.72 9.60
CA LEU A 321 -20.13 35.68 8.52
C LEU A 321 -19.87 34.96 7.19
N CYS A 322 -20.73 35.17 6.20
CA CYS A 322 -20.49 34.61 4.87
C CYS A 322 -19.31 35.34 4.20
N GLU A 323 -18.79 34.76 3.13
CA GLU A 323 -17.67 35.33 2.38
C GLU A 323 -17.92 36.78 1.92
N THR A 324 -19.16 37.12 1.54
CA THR A 324 -19.53 38.49 1.13
C THR A 324 -19.59 39.49 2.27
N CYS A 325 -19.99 39.05 3.48
CA CYS A 325 -20.08 39.91 4.66
C CYS A 325 -18.80 39.95 5.48
N THR A 326 -17.86 39.06 5.19
CA THR A 326 -16.53 39.09 5.77
C THR A 326 -15.79 40.29 5.18
N THR A 327 -15.29 41.20 6.00
CA THR A 327 -14.37 42.23 5.51
C THR A 327 -13.20 41.52 4.83
N PRO A 328 -12.73 41.98 3.65
CA PRO A 328 -11.58 41.40 2.99
C PRO A 328 -10.34 41.69 3.83
N VAL A 329 -10.14 40.91 4.89
CA VAL A 329 -8.88 40.90 5.62
C VAL A 329 -7.88 40.34 4.63
N THR A 330 -6.78 41.08 4.45
CA THR A 330 -5.66 40.86 3.53
C THR A 330 -4.92 39.56 3.81
N PHE A 331 -5.60 38.42 3.69
CA PHE A 331 -5.04 37.08 3.68
C PHE A 331 -5.00 36.59 2.23
N ASN A 332 -4.11 37.18 1.43
CA ASN A 332 -3.82 36.73 0.05
C ASN A 332 -3.03 35.41 0.02
N GLU A 333 -2.59 34.90 1.17
CA GLU A 333 -2.02 33.58 1.27
C GLU A 333 -3.15 32.60 1.52
N GLN A 334 -3.48 31.76 0.53
CA GLN A 334 -4.22 30.52 0.80
C GLN A 334 -3.47 29.81 1.93
N PRO A 335 -4.03 29.68 3.14
CA PRO A 335 -3.35 28.93 4.16
C PRO A 335 -3.19 27.53 3.60
N GLN A 336 -1.95 27.05 3.55
CA GLN A 336 -1.68 25.63 3.37
C GLN A 336 -2.30 24.96 4.61
N ILE A 337 -3.60 24.62 4.56
CA ILE A 337 -4.39 24.02 5.64
C ILE A 337 -3.87 22.59 5.82
N LYS A 338 -2.67 22.46 6.40
CA LYS A 338 -2.03 21.16 6.65
C LYS A 338 -2.40 20.58 8.01
N ARG A 339 -3.18 21.27 8.85
CA ARG A 339 -3.74 20.70 10.08
C ARG A 339 -5.16 21.21 10.34
N ARG A 340 -6.08 20.27 10.58
CA ARG A 340 -7.45 20.51 11.03
C ARG A 340 -7.39 21.13 12.43
N VAL A 341 -7.28 22.46 12.51
CA VAL A 341 -7.36 23.21 13.78
C VAL A 341 -8.74 22.92 14.38
N LYS A 342 -8.78 22.49 15.64
CA LYS A 342 -10.06 22.40 16.38
C LYS A 342 -10.70 23.79 16.35
N GLN A 343 -11.74 23.98 15.55
CA GLN A 343 -12.46 25.26 15.36
C GLN A 343 -13.30 25.65 16.59
N GLY A 344 -12.76 25.49 17.80
CA GLY A 344 -13.54 25.53 19.02
C GLY A 344 -14.14 26.90 19.32
N ASN A 345 -13.32 27.94 19.42
CA ASN A 345 -13.72 29.19 20.09
C ASN A 345 -13.33 30.50 19.36
N ASP A 346 -12.53 30.45 18.29
CA ASP A 346 -12.05 31.66 17.63
C ASP A 346 -12.93 32.05 16.44
N VAL A 347 -13.72 33.10 16.60
CA VAL A 347 -14.61 33.64 15.56
C VAL A 347 -13.90 34.45 14.50
N SER A 348 -12.62 34.79 14.69
CA SER A 348 -11.83 35.47 13.66
C SER A 348 -11.31 34.51 12.57
N MET A 349 -11.30 33.20 12.87
CA MET A 349 -10.74 32.19 12.00
C MET A 349 -11.64 31.90 10.78
N PRO A 350 -11.03 31.53 9.64
CA PRO A 350 -11.79 31.13 8.46
C PRO A 350 -12.59 29.87 8.75
N THR A 351 -13.88 29.93 8.44
CA THR A 351 -14.77 28.78 8.46
C THR A 351 -14.53 27.96 7.19
N VAL A 352 -13.91 26.79 7.34
CA VAL A 352 -13.56 25.89 6.23
C VAL A 352 -14.46 24.65 6.27
N CYS A 353 -14.94 24.22 5.11
CA CYS A 353 -15.70 22.98 4.97
C CYS A 353 -14.80 21.75 5.22
N ASP A 354 -15.18 20.86 6.13
CA ASP A 354 -14.47 19.61 6.46
C ASP A 354 -14.48 18.56 5.34
N VAL A 355 -15.25 18.80 4.27
CA VAL A 355 -15.43 17.89 3.13
C VAL A 355 -14.59 18.32 1.94
N CYS A 356 -14.87 19.50 1.37
CA CYS A 356 -14.14 20.03 0.21
C CYS A 356 -12.96 20.93 0.58
N LEU A 357 -12.73 21.22 1.86
CA LEU A 357 -11.66 22.09 2.37
C LEU A 357 -11.69 23.53 1.83
N ARG A 358 -12.77 23.94 1.15
CA ARG A 358 -12.98 25.33 0.71
C ARG A 358 -13.46 26.20 1.87
N ARG A 359 -12.98 27.44 1.90
CA ARG A 359 -13.49 28.48 2.80
C ARG A 359 -14.95 28.77 2.47
N GLN A 360 -15.77 28.95 3.50
CA GLN A 360 -17.20 29.30 3.38
C GLN A 360 -17.53 30.65 4.05
N GLY A 361 -16.61 31.17 4.86
CA GLY A 361 -16.79 32.41 5.61
C GLY A 361 -15.75 32.59 6.71
N THR A 362 -16.11 33.33 7.75
CA THR A 362 -15.38 33.43 9.03
C THR A 362 -16.35 33.24 10.18
N GLY A 363 -15.85 32.74 11.31
CA GLY A 363 -16.68 32.50 12.47
C GLY A 363 -16.50 31.14 13.12
N GLY A 364 -17.22 30.96 14.22
CA GLY A 364 -17.11 29.79 15.08
C GLY A 364 -18.26 29.67 16.07
N ILE A 365 -18.09 28.74 17.00
CA ILE A 365 -19.01 28.50 18.11
C ILE A 365 -18.44 29.21 19.33
N ILE A 366 -19.26 29.95 20.07
CA ILE A 366 -18.84 30.61 21.31
C ILE A 366 -19.65 30.01 22.47
N PRO A 367 -19.02 29.52 23.54
CA PRO A 367 -19.76 29.15 24.76
C PRO A 367 -20.41 30.41 25.35
N LYS A 368 -21.69 30.34 25.73
CA LYS A 368 -22.36 31.49 26.37
C LYS A 368 -21.73 31.84 27.73
N TYR A 369 -21.17 30.85 28.40
CA TYR A 369 -20.46 30.99 29.66
C TYR A 369 -18.98 30.67 29.44
N PRO A 370 -18.06 31.65 29.49
CA PRO A 370 -16.64 31.45 29.18
C PRO A 370 -15.95 30.38 30.04
N GLU A 371 -16.48 30.12 31.24
CA GLU A 371 -15.93 29.13 32.18
C GLU A 371 -16.33 27.69 31.84
N GLN A 372 -17.26 27.47 30.91
CA GLN A 372 -17.72 26.15 30.48
C GLN A 372 -17.18 25.84 29.07
N PRO A 373 -16.10 25.04 28.95
CA PRO A 373 -15.59 24.67 27.64
C PRO A 373 -16.60 23.77 26.90
N LEU A 374 -16.67 23.94 25.57
CA LEU A 374 -17.46 23.07 24.72
C LEU A 374 -16.70 21.75 24.51
N GLU A 375 -17.25 20.65 25.03
CA GLU A 375 -16.62 19.33 24.98
C GLU A 375 -17.09 18.45 23.80
N PHE A 376 -18.10 18.89 23.04
CA PHE A 376 -18.54 18.20 21.83
C PHE A 376 -17.63 18.48 20.63
N ALA A 377 -17.62 17.57 19.66
CA ALA A 377 -16.96 17.78 18.38
C ALA A 377 -17.91 18.47 17.39
N SER A 378 -17.38 19.42 16.60
CA SER A 378 -18.08 20.07 15.50
C SER A 378 -17.40 19.77 14.17
N GLU A 379 -18.19 19.59 13.11
CA GLU A 379 -17.72 19.48 11.73
C GLU A 379 -18.55 20.44 10.87
N VAL A 380 -17.91 21.28 10.07
CA VAL A 380 -18.59 22.24 9.19
C VAL A 380 -18.68 21.66 7.79
N VAL A 381 -19.89 21.55 7.24
CA VAL A 381 -20.12 21.01 5.88
C VAL A 381 -20.89 22.03 5.06
N CYS A 382 -20.30 22.53 3.97
CA CYS A 382 -21.01 23.46 3.10
C CYS A 382 -22.27 22.83 2.50
N LEU A 383 -23.21 23.68 2.06
CA LEU A 383 -24.50 23.22 1.53
C LEU A 383 -24.29 22.30 0.32
N ALA A 384 -23.44 22.69 -0.62
CA ALA A 384 -23.09 21.88 -1.79
C ALA A 384 -22.52 20.50 -1.40
N CYS A 385 -21.63 20.42 -0.40
CA CYS A 385 -21.09 19.14 0.05
C CYS A 385 -22.14 18.29 0.77
N THR A 386 -23.10 18.91 1.46
CA THR A 386 -24.19 18.17 2.09
C THR A 386 -25.13 17.55 1.07
N GLU A 387 -25.25 18.14 -0.12
CA GLU A 387 -26.03 17.60 -1.22
C GLU A 387 -25.31 16.44 -1.90
N LYS A 388 -24.00 16.59 -2.17
CA LYS A 388 -23.19 15.61 -2.91
C LYS A 388 -22.70 14.43 -2.07
N TYR A 389 -22.36 14.65 -0.80
CA TYR A 389 -21.61 13.69 -0.01
C TYR A 389 -22.36 13.23 1.24
N GLN A 390 -22.09 11.98 1.61
CA GLN A 390 -22.53 11.38 2.86
C GLN A 390 -21.36 10.64 3.51
N ARG A 391 -21.30 10.69 4.85
CA ARG A 391 -20.28 9.97 5.61
C ARG A 391 -20.69 8.52 5.78
N CYS A 392 -19.87 7.60 5.28
CA CYS A 392 -20.06 6.18 5.50
C CYS A 392 -19.50 5.78 6.87
N SER A 393 -20.35 5.23 7.76
CA SER A 393 -19.95 4.86 9.13
C SER A 393 -18.91 3.73 9.22
N ASP A 394 -18.75 2.98 8.14
CA ASP A 394 -17.92 1.78 8.09
C ASP A 394 -16.61 1.96 7.31
N CYS A 395 -16.58 2.92 6.38
CA CYS A 395 -15.38 3.29 5.66
C CYS A 395 -14.44 4.04 6.61
N GLY A 396 -13.32 3.43 7.01
CA GLY A 396 -12.30 4.11 7.82
C GLY A 396 -12.11 3.47 9.18
N GLY A 397 -10.85 3.17 9.51
CA GLY A 397 -10.46 2.57 10.77
C GLY A 397 -10.62 3.54 11.93
N GLY A 398 -11.79 3.56 12.57
CA GLY A 398 -12.00 3.78 14.01
C GLY A 398 -11.22 4.87 14.77
N SER A 399 -10.72 5.94 14.13
CA SER A 399 -10.04 7.02 14.84
C SER A 399 -11.04 7.76 15.74
N GLY A 400 -10.96 7.47 17.05
CA GLY A 400 -12.06 7.59 18.01
C GLY A 400 -12.45 8.99 18.48
N ARG A 401 -12.14 10.08 17.76
CA ARG A 401 -12.40 11.43 18.29
C ARG A 401 -13.21 12.40 17.40
N ALA A 402 -13.36 12.19 16.10
CA ALA A 402 -14.22 13.03 15.26
C ALA A 402 -14.88 12.22 14.14
N GLY A 403 -16.17 11.88 14.33
CA GLY A 403 -17.02 11.19 13.35
C GLY A 403 -16.38 9.97 12.66
N ALA A 404 -16.61 8.76 13.16
CA ALA A 404 -16.16 7.55 12.45
C ALA A 404 -16.72 7.53 11.00
N GLY A 405 -15.83 7.38 10.02
CA GLY A 405 -16.22 7.26 8.62
C GLY A 405 -15.41 8.06 7.61
N LYS A 406 -15.55 7.73 6.33
CA LYS A 406 -15.03 8.50 5.19
C LYS A 406 -16.21 9.13 4.44
N TRP A 407 -16.02 10.36 3.95
CA TRP A 407 -16.97 11.01 3.06
C TRP A 407 -16.96 10.33 1.68
N ARG A 408 -18.15 10.07 1.15
CA ARG A 408 -18.39 9.37 -0.11
C ARG A 408 -19.54 10.06 -0.86
N CYS A 409 -19.58 9.94 -2.18
CA CYS A 409 -20.72 10.38 -3.00
C CYS A 409 -22.00 9.67 -2.53
N LYS A 410 -23.14 10.38 -2.49
CA LYS A 410 -24.41 9.82 -2.00
C LYS A 410 -24.96 8.69 -2.86
N GLU A 411 -24.62 8.71 -4.13
CA GLU A 411 -24.95 7.70 -5.14
C GLU A 411 -24.40 6.32 -4.76
N LEU A 412 -23.41 6.27 -3.86
CA LEU A 412 -22.89 5.02 -3.29
C LEU A 412 -23.71 4.49 -2.12
N PHE A 413 -24.82 5.09 -1.74
CA PHE A 413 -25.64 4.69 -0.61
C PHE A 413 -27.04 4.32 -1.08
N ASP A 414 -27.56 3.18 -0.63
CA ASP A 414 -29.00 2.93 -0.74
C ASP A 414 -29.77 3.88 0.18
N GLU A 415 -31.02 4.17 -0.18
CA GLU A 415 -31.88 5.05 0.60
C GLU A 415 -31.98 4.59 2.06
N GLY A 416 -31.78 5.54 2.99
CA GLY A 416 -31.82 5.28 4.44
C GLY A 416 -30.58 4.57 5.03
N ARG A 417 -29.63 4.09 4.22
CA ARG A 417 -28.42 3.44 4.73
C ARG A 417 -27.35 4.45 5.16
N LYS A 418 -26.66 4.12 6.27
CA LYS A 418 -25.51 4.90 6.80
C LYS A 418 -24.15 4.41 6.28
N THR A 419 -24.16 3.34 5.50
CA THR A 419 -22.99 2.65 4.97
C THR A 419 -23.11 2.66 3.45
N CYS A 420 -22.02 2.93 2.73
CA CYS A 420 -22.05 2.84 1.29
C CYS A 420 -22.12 1.37 0.80
N ASN A 421 -22.26 1.19 -0.51
CA ASN A 421 -22.41 -0.11 -1.16
C ASN A 421 -21.06 -0.76 -1.51
N LEU A 422 -19.96 -0.04 -1.33
CA LEU A 422 -18.62 -0.55 -1.53
C LEU A 422 -18.27 -1.65 -0.52
N SER A 423 -17.39 -2.57 -0.90
CA SER A 423 -16.83 -3.53 0.05
C SER A 423 -16.14 -2.84 1.24
N HIS A 424 -16.61 -3.18 2.44
CA HIS A 424 -16.04 -2.77 3.74
C HIS A 424 -15.21 -3.87 4.39
N ALA A 425 -14.81 -4.90 3.63
CA ALA A 425 -14.04 -6.01 4.15
C ALA A 425 -12.70 -5.49 4.73
N ARG A 426 -12.47 -5.76 6.02
CA ARG A 426 -11.20 -5.48 6.67
C ARG A 426 -10.29 -6.67 6.43
N LEU A 427 -9.44 -6.57 5.41
CA LEU A 427 -8.56 -7.67 5.01
C LEU A 427 -7.62 -8.11 6.15
N GLY A 428 -7.21 -7.18 7.03
CA GLY A 428 -6.61 -7.46 8.34
C GLY A 428 -5.56 -8.58 8.32
N THR A 429 -5.56 -9.42 9.35
CA THR A 429 -4.85 -10.71 9.37
C THR A 429 -5.73 -11.84 8.84
N GLY A 430 -6.61 -11.55 7.89
CA GLY A 430 -7.46 -12.53 7.24
C GLY A 430 -6.62 -13.58 6.50
N ASP A 431 -7.19 -14.78 6.34
CA ASP A 431 -6.56 -15.82 5.53
C ASP A 431 -6.72 -15.44 4.06
N LEU A 432 -5.59 -15.33 3.39
CA LEU A 432 -5.50 -14.99 1.98
C LEU A 432 -5.02 -16.21 1.19
N GLU A 433 -5.57 -16.37 0.01
CA GLU A 433 -5.11 -17.32 -0.98
C GLU A 433 -4.65 -16.58 -2.22
N MET A 434 -3.59 -17.04 -2.85
CA MET A 434 -3.12 -16.46 -4.09
C MET A 434 -2.67 -17.52 -5.08
N ALA A 435 -3.00 -17.30 -6.34
CA ALA A 435 -2.58 -18.12 -7.44
C ALA A 435 -2.10 -17.24 -8.58
N SER A 436 -1.09 -17.73 -9.29
CA SER A 436 -0.64 -17.13 -10.55
C SER A 436 -0.80 -18.17 -11.65
N TRP A 437 -1.42 -17.77 -12.76
CA TRP A 437 -1.65 -18.63 -13.92
C TRP A 437 -1.02 -18.03 -15.17
N ASP A 438 -0.58 -18.91 -16.06
CA ASP A 438 -0.31 -18.58 -17.45
C ASP A 438 -1.64 -18.55 -18.20
N ILE A 439 -1.88 -17.49 -18.99
CA ILE A 439 -3.11 -17.31 -19.75
C ILE A 439 -2.98 -18.09 -21.06
N THR A 440 -3.07 -19.42 -20.93
CA THR A 440 -3.07 -20.39 -22.03
C THR A 440 -4.48 -20.64 -22.55
N ASP A 441 -4.61 -21.41 -23.64
CA ASP A 441 -5.92 -21.88 -24.11
C ASP A 441 -6.62 -22.76 -23.07
N GLN A 442 -5.86 -23.45 -22.21
CA GLN A 442 -6.41 -24.25 -21.12
C GLN A 442 -7.11 -23.38 -20.07
N LEU A 443 -6.49 -22.27 -19.65
CA LEU A 443 -7.13 -21.34 -18.72
C LEU A 443 -8.39 -20.71 -19.35
N ARG A 444 -8.33 -20.38 -20.65
CA ARG A 444 -9.47 -19.83 -21.40
C ARG A 444 -10.61 -20.83 -21.58
N GLY A 445 -10.31 -22.13 -21.63
CA GLY A 445 -11.30 -23.20 -21.71
C GLY A 445 -11.83 -23.67 -20.35
N ASP A 446 -11.32 -23.15 -19.24
CA ASP A 446 -11.79 -23.52 -17.90
C ASP A 446 -13.20 -22.98 -17.66
N VAL A 447 -14.09 -23.83 -17.14
CA VAL A 447 -15.49 -23.49 -16.85
C VAL A 447 -15.65 -22.34 -15.85
N GLN A 448 -14.62 -22.05 -15.04
CA GLN A 448 -14.62 -20.95 -14.06
C GLN A 448 -14.03 -19.64 -14.61
N VAL A 449 -13.56 -19.59 -15.86
CA VAL A 449 -12.90 -18.39 -16.40
C VAL A 449 -13.85 -17.18 -16.43
N ASP A 450 -15.11 -17.40 -16.78
CA ASP A 450 -16.12 -16.33 -16.82
C ASP A 450 -16.40 -15.79 -15.42
N MET A 451 -16.53 -16.66 -14.41
CA MET A 451 -16.67 -16.26 -13.01
C MET A 451 -15.47 -15.44 -12.53
N VAL A 452 -14.26 -15.78 -12.98
CA VAL A 452 -13.06 -15.01 -12.65
C VAL A 452 -13.03 -13.66 -13.32
N ILE A 453 -13.43 -13.58 -14.59
CA ILE A 453 -13.53 -12.31 -15.31
C ILE A 453 -14.58 -11.41 -14.63
N GLU A 454 -15.74 -11.95 -14.25
CA GLU A 454 -16.77 -11.23 -13.50
C GLU A 454 -16.24 -10.74 -12.14
N ALA A 455 -15.51 -11.59 -11.40
CA ALA A 455 -14.89 -11.20 -10.14
C ALA A 455 -13.84 -10.08 -10.34
N CYS A 456 -13.09 -10.13 -11.44
CA CYS A 456 -12.10 -9.12 -11.78
C CYS A 456 -12.75 -7.78 -12.14
N GLU A 457 -13.81 -7.81 -12.93
CA GLU A 457 -14.60 -6.65 -13.31
C GLU A 457 -15.31 -6.04 -12.08
N ALA A 458 -15.86 -6.86 -11.19
CA ALA A 458 -16.46 -6.41 -9.94
C ALA A 458 -15.43 -5.71 -9.03
N LEU A 459 -14.25 -6.32 -8.81
CA LEU A 459 -13.18 -5.70 -8.03
C LEU A 459 -12.70 -4.38 -8.65
N TRP A 460 -12.50 -4.37 -9.97
CA TRP A 460 -12.12 -3.17 -10.71
C TRP A 460 -13.15 -2.05 -10.53
N ARG A 461 -14.44 -2.35 -10.75
CA ARG A 461 -15.56 -1.41 -10.58
C ARG A 461 -15.58 -0.85 -9.17
N ASP A 462 -15.51 -1.71 -8.15
CA ASP A 462 -15.47 -1.31 -6.74
C ASP A 462 -14.30 -0.36 -6.45
N ASN A 463 -13.12 -0.63 -7.00
CA ASN A 463 -11.94 0.20 -6.77
C ASN A 463 -12.03 1.57 -7.44
N PHE A 464 -12.64 1.67 -8.61
CA PHE A 464 -12.86 2.96 -9.25
C PHE A 464 -14.01 3.76 -8.62
N LEU A 465 -15.06 3.10 -8.15
CA LEU A 465 -16.11 3.75 -7.36
C LEU A 465 -15.57 4.33 -6.03
N ARG A 466 -14.44 3.82 -5.51
CA ARG A 466 -13.75 4.44 -4.35
C ARG A 466 -13.18 5.83 -4.67
N LEU A 467 -13.08 6.25 -5.93
CA LEU A 467 -12.76 7.62 -6.33
C LEU A 467 -13.91 8.60 -6.05
N GLY A 468 -15.11 8.12 -5.75
CA GLY A 468 -16.26 8.93 -5.36
C GLY A 468 -16.10 9.56 -3.96
N VAL A 469 -15.03 10.33 -3.78
CA VAL A 469 -14.63 11.00 -2.53
C VAL A 469 -14.30 12.47 -2.80
N PRO A 470 -14.51 13.36 -1.82
CA PRO A 470 -14.18 14.78 -1.99
C PRO A 470 -12.71 15.02 -2.34
N GLU A 471 -11.78 14.23 -1.78
CA GLU A 471 -10.34 14.37 -2.02
C GLU A 471 -9.92 14.08 -3.48
N VAL A 472 -10.84 13.59 -4.31
CA VAL A 472 -10.62 13.38 -5.75
C VAL A 472 -11.48 14.37 -6.54
N LEU A 473 -12.77 14.48 -6.22
CA LEU A 473 -13.73 15.23 -7.03
C LEU A 473 -13.74 16.74 -6.79
N GLU A 474 -13.29 17.19 -5.61
CA GLU A 474 -13.27 18.61 -5.24
C GLU A 474 -11.87 19.24 -5.36
N VAL A 475 -10.88 18.49 -5.86
CA VAL A 475 -9.55 19.05 -6.12
C VAL A 475 -9.61 19.90 -7.38
N ASP A 476 -9.23 21.17 -7.27
CA ASP A 476 -9.18 22.13 -8.38
C ASP A 476 -8.01 21.87 -9.36
N SER A 477 -7.32 20.74 -9.21
CA SER A 477 -6.18 20.36 -10.05
C SER A 477 -6.61 19.96 -11.46
N ASP A 478 -5.70 20.18 -12.41
CA ASP A 478 -5.69 19.64 -13.77
C ASP A 478 -5.45 18.11 -13.77
N SER A 479 -6.27 17.35 -13.01
CA SER A 479 -6.23 15.89 -13.10
C SER A 479 -6.52 15.51 -14.56
N PRO A 480 -5.68 14.67 -15.19
CA PRO A 480 -5.86 14.29 -16.59
C PRO A 480 -7.24 13.69 -16.87
N LEU A 481 -7.84 13.02 -15.87
CA LEU A 481 -9.16 12.40 -16.00
C LEU A 481 -10.34 13.37 -15.85
N GLN A 482 -10.08 14.60 -15.37
CA GLN A 482 -11.10 15.65 -15.17
C GLN A 482 -12.37 15.13 -14.48
N LEU A 483 -12.21 14.37 -13.39
CA LEU A 483 -13.32 13.84 -12.60
C LEU A 483 -13.83 14.93 -11.65
N LYS A 484 -15.08 15.38 -11.82
CA LYS A 484 -15.70 16.42 -10.97
C LYS A 484 -17.00 15.95 -10.32
N THR A 485 -17.61 14.90 -10.86
CA THR A 485 -18.88 14.34 -10.39
C THR A 485 -18.81 12.82 -10.29
N PHE A 486 -19.76 12.22 -9.58
CA PHE A 486 -19.92 10.77 -9.57
C PHE A 486 -20.23 10.24 -10.98
N GLN A 487 -21.05 10.96 -11.75
CA GLN A 487 -21.38 10.61 -13.13
C GLN A 487 -20.14 10.60 -14.04
N ASP A 488 -19.14 11.45 -13.79
CA ASP A 488 -17.87 11.39 -14.54
C ASP A 488 -17.16 10.06 -14.31
N ILE A 489 -17.22 9.49 -13.10
CA ILE A 489 -16.64 8.18 -12.80
C ILE A 489 -17.37 7.11 -13.63
N GLU A 490 -18.70 7.14 -13.63
CA GLU A 490 -19.49 6.17 -14.39
C GLU A 490 -19.24 6.28 -15.90
N ASN A 491 -19.37 7.49 -16.45
CA ASN A 491 -19.36 7.72 -17.89
C ASN A 491 -17.96 7.66 -18.48
N LYS A 492 -16.94 8.20 -17.80
CA LYS A 492 -15.57 8.26 -18.33
C LYS A 492 -14.74 7.03 -17.98
N ILE A 493 -15.10 6.29 -16.92
CA ILE A 493 -14.36 5.11 -16.47
C ILE A 493 -15.17 3.83 -16.68
N LEU A 494 -16.31 3.72 -15.98
CA LEU A 494 -17.00 2.43 -15.85
C LEU A 494 -17.71 2.01 -17.13
N ALA A 495 -18.18 2.96 -17.94
CA ALA A 495 -18.84 2.71 -19.21
C ALA A 495 -17.96 1.96 -20.23
N GLY A 496 -16.62 2.05 -20.09
CA GLY A 496 -15.67 1.32 -20.93
C GLY A 496 -15.53 -0.16 -20.58
N GLY A 497 -16.12 -0.61 -19.46
CA GLY A 497 -15.93 -1.96 -18.93
C GLY A 497 -14.50 -2.20 -18.42
N TRP A 498 -14.28 -3.39 -17.86
CA TRP A 498 -12.95 -3.75 -17.34
C TRP A 498 -11.93 -3.82 -18.48
N PRO A 499 -10.90 -2.95 -18.50
CA PRO A 499 -10.09 -2.75 -19.71
C PRO A 499 -9.15 -3.93 -19.98
N ALA A 500 -8.86 -4.77 -19.00
CA ALA A 500 -8.05 -5.98 -19.16
C ALA A 500 -8.84 -7.24 -19.53
N LYS A 501 -10.14 -7.15 -19.82
CA LYS A 501 -10.95 -8.30 -20.25
C LYS A 501 -10.36 -8.96 -21.50
N ASP A 502 -10.03 -8.14 -22.50
CA ASP A 502 -9.41 -8.60 -23.75
C ASP A 502 -8.04 -9.24 -23.54
N PHE A 503 -7.28 -8.76 -22.55
CA PHE A 503 -5.96 -9.32 -22.21
C PHE A 503 -6.05 -10.77 -21.75
N VAL A 504 -7.12 -11.13 -21.02
CA VAL A 504 -7.39 -12.50 -20.58
C VAL A 504 -7.97 -13.34 -21.71
N LEU A 505 -8.94 -12.79 -22.47
CA LEU A 505 -9.69 -13.55 -23.46
C LEU A 505 -8.96 -13.78 -24.79
N LYS A 506 -8.24 -12.78 -25.32
CA LYS A 506 -7.58 -12.89 -26.64
C LYS A 506 -6.26 -13.65 -26.59
N GLY A 507 -5.67 -13.78 -25.41
CA GLY A 507 -4.37 -14.41 -25.21
C GLY A 507 -3.20 -13.55 -25.69
N PRO A 508 -1.96 -14.05 -25.50
CA PRO A 508 -0.75 -13.34 -25.90
C PRO A 508 -0.54 -13.33 -27.42
N GLY A 509 0.19 -12.33 -27.92
CA GLY A 509 0.69 -12.34 -29.31
C GLY A 509 1.82 -13.35 -29.51
N ALA A 510 2.25 -13.53 -30.77
CA ALA A 510 3.39 -14.39 -31.09
C ALA A 510 4.65 -13.95 -30.32
N GLY A 511 5.35 -14.90 -29.69
CA GLY A 511 6.54 -14.63 -28.88
C GLY A 511 6.26 -13.96 -27.52
N GLN A 512 4.99 -13.85 -27.13
CA GLN A 512 4.58 -13.30 -25.85
C GLN A 512 3.92 -14.37 -24.97
N ARG A 513 3.96 -14.14 -23.66
CA ARG A 513 3.20 -14.90 -22.67
C ARG A 513 2.49 -13.94 -21.74
N ASN A 514 1.23 -14.22 -21.43
CA ASN A 514 0.44 -13.42 -20.52
C ASN A 514 0.23 -14.20 -19.22
N TYR A 515 0.31 -13.53 -18.09
CA TYR A 515 0.10 -14.10 -16.77
C TYR A 515 -0.89 -13.26 -15.99
N ILE A 516 -1.65 -13.91 -15.12
CA ILE A 516 -2.55 -13.28 -14.16
C ILE A 516 -2.26 -13.83 -12.77
N SER A 517 -2.21 -12.94 -11.79
CA SER A 517 -2.09 -13.31 -10.38
C SER A 517 -3.28 -12.73 -9.61
N LEU A 518 -4.04 -13.62 -8.97
CA LEU A 518 -5.24 -13.28 -8.23
C LEU A 518 -5.02 -13.55 -6.75
N THR A 519 -5.31 -12.56 -5.91
CA THR A 519 -5.34 -12.73 -4.46
C THR A 519 -6.80 -12.68 -3.98
N TRP A 520 -7.16 -13.72 -3.24
CA TRP A 520 -8.47 -13.98 -2.69
C TRP A 520 -8.42 -13.84 -1.17
N ALA A 521 -9.41 -13.20 -0.58
CA ALA A 521 -9.56 -13.11 0.87
C ALA A 521 -10.78 -13.91 1.33
N ARG A 522 -10.63 -14.66 2.41
CA ARG A 522 -11.75 -15.43 2.97
C ARG A 522 -12.86 -14.48 3.42
N ASN A 523 -14.10 -14.78 3.03
CA ASN A 523 -15.27 -14.02 3.45
C ASN A 523 -15.49 -14.23 4.95
N ARG A 524 -15.22 -13.20 5.75
CA ARG A 524 -15.50 -13.21 7.19
C ARG A 524 -16.78 -12.43 7.47
N PRO A 525 -17.84 -13.07 8.00
CA PRO A 525 -19.03 -12.35 8.40
C PRO A 525 -18.65 -11.36 9.51
N ARG A 526 -19.06 -10.10 9.36
CA ARG A 526 -18.69 -9.01 10.28
C ARG A 526 -19.19 -9.26 11.72
N ARG A 527 -20.33 -9.92 11.87
CA ARG A 527 -20.97 -10.25 13.14
C ARG A 527 -21.55 -11.65 13.04
N GLY A 528 -20.91 -12.60 13.70
CA GLY A 528 -21.33 -13.99 13.77
C GLY A 528 -20.33 -14.75 14.62
N LYS A 529 -20.76 -15.86 15.22
CA LYS A 529 -19.81 -16.85 15.72
C LYS A 529 -18.88 -17.19 14.55
N PRO A 530 -17.55 -17.34 14.77
CA PRO A 530 -16.69 -17.86 13.73
C PRO A 530 -17.37 -19.12 13.22
N ILE A 531 -17.74 -19.14 11.94
CA ILE A 531 -18.18 -20.37 11.31
C ILE A 531 -16.97 -21.27 11.47
N ILE A 532 -17.11 -22.31 12.30
CA ILE A 532 -16.12 -23.38 12.40
C ILE A 532 -16.29 -24.17 11.10
N GLU A 533 -15.91 -23.56 9.99
CA GLU A 533 -15.56 -24.28 8.79
C GLU A 533 -14.30 -25.06 9.14
N GLU A 534 -14.28 -26.33 8.78
CA GLU A 534 -13.18 -27.25 8.99
C GLU A 534 -11.84 -26.52 8.80
N LEU A 535 -10.97 -26.67 9.80
CA LEU A 535 -9.61 -26.14 9.74
C LEU A 535 -9.06 -26.48 8.35
N PRO A 536 -8.56 -25.48 7.60
CA PRO A 536 -8.06 -25.75 6.27
C PRO A 536 -7.08 -26.91 6.35
N GLU A 537 -7.24 -27.86 5.43
CA GLU A 537 -6.29 -28.95 5.16
C GLU A 537 -4.86 -28.47 5.43
N GLU A 538 -4.07 -29.26 6.18
CA GLU A 538 -2.73 -28.87 6.62
C GLU A 538 -1.94 -28.30 5.43
N VAL A 539 -1.73 -26.98 5.47
CA VAL A 539 -1.06 -26.29 4.37
C VAL A 539 0.41 -26.68 4.40
N ARG A 540 0.87 -27.30 3.31
CA ARG A 540 2.29 -27.61 3.10
C ARG A 540 3.13 -26.34 3.31
N GLU A 541 4.26 -26.45 4.00
CA GLU A 541 5.14 -25.29 4.28
C GLU A 541 5.59 -24.56 3.01
N GLU A 542 5.77 -25.29 1.90
CA GLU A 542 6.11 -24.74 0.58
C GLU A 542 5.03 -23.82 -0.02
N ASP A 543 3.77 -23.98 0.40
CA ASP A 543 2.63 -23.17 -0.03
C ASP A 543 2.39 -21.97 0.91
N LYS A 544 3.08 -21.90 2.05
CA LYS A 544 3.04 -20.73 2.93
C LYS A 544 3.94 -19.61 2.37
N LEU A 545 3.32 -18.65 1.70
CA LEU A 545 4.02 -17.50 1.10
C LEU A 545 4.33 -16.43 2.14
N LEU A 546 3.31 -16.03 2.88
CA LEU A 546 3.41 -15.23 4.10
C LEU A 546 2.55 -15.87 5.17
N ALA A 547 2.64 -15.38 6.38
CA ALA A 547 2.05 -16.07 7.50
C ALA A 547 0.51 -15.93 7.61
N ASN A 548 -0.14 -15.21 6.68
CA ASN A 548 -1.59 -15.23 6.44
C ASN A 548 -1.92 -15.35 4.94
N LEU A 549 -0.93 -15.69 4.10
CA LEU A 549 -1.07 -15.80 2.65
C LEU A 549 -0.53 -17.15 2.20
N ARG A 550 -1.39 -17.98 1.64
CA ARG A 550 -1.02 -19.27 1.07
C ARG A 550 -1.17 -19.29 -0.45
N ARG A 551 -0.42 -20.17 -1.10
CA ARG A 551 -0.64 -20.50 -2.50
C ARG A 551 -1.92 -21.34 -2.62
N THR A 552 -2.66 -21.14 -3.71
CA THR A 552 -3.78 -21.98 -4.09
C THR A 552 -3.65 -22.35 -5.57
N ASN A 553 -4.25 -23.48 -5.95
CA ASN A 553 -4.38 -23.88 -7.36
C ASN A 553 -5.80 -23.66 -7.88
N LYS A 554 -6.73 -23.20 -7.02
CA LYS A 554 -8.13 -22.97 -7.38
C LYS A 554 -8.30 -21.63 -8.07
N LEU A 555 -8.97 -21.64 -9.22
CA LEU A 555 -9.25 -20.46 -10.03
C LEU A 555 -10.17 -19.47 -9.28
N CYS A 556 -11.22 -19.99 -8.64
CA CYS A 556 -12.10 -19.26 -7.73
C CYS A 556 -12.30 -20.06 -6.43
N PRO A 557 -11.52 -19.81 -5.36
CA PRO A 557 -11.69 -20.51 -4.09
C PRO A 557 -13.08 -20.23 -3.49
N PRO A 558 -13.87 -21.26 -3.13
CA PRO A 558 -15.22 -21.07 -2.59
C PRO A 558 -15.18 -20.39 -1.23
N GLY A 559 -16.10 -19.45 -0.98
CA GLY A 559 -16.13 -18.68 0.27
C GLY A 559 -15.07 -17.57 0.35
N TYR A 560 -14.37 -17.28 -0.75
CA TYR A 560 -13.44 -16.16 -0.84
C TYR A 560 -13.96 -15.07 -1.77
N MET A 561 -13.48 -13.85 -1.56
CA MET A 561 -13.70 -12.71 -2.46
C MET A 561 -12.38 -12.25 -3.06
N LEU A 562 -12.40 -11.83 -4.31
CA LEU A 562 -11.22 -11.29 -4.98
C LEU A 562 -10.86 -9.93 -4.39
N VAL A 563 -9.59 -9.74 -4.04
CA VAL A 563 -9.12 -8.50 -3.38
C VAL A 563 -7.92 -7.87 -4.08
N ASN A 564 -7.24 -8.60 -4.96
CA ASN A 564 -6.14 -8.07 -5.75
C ASN A 564 -6.01 -8.78 -7.09
N ILE A 565 -5.60 -8.03 -8.12
CA ILE A 565 -5.30 -8.54 -9.46
C ILE A 565 -3.99 -7.90 -9.91
N TRP A 566 -3.06 -8.75 -10.30
CA TRP A 566 -1.87 -8.37 -11.04
C TRP A 566 -1.87 -9.06 -12.39
N LEU A 567 -1.44 -8.35 -13.41
CA LEU A 567 -1.33 -8.85 -14.78
C LEU A 567 0.11 -8.64 -15.26
N SER A 568 0.60 -9.59 -16.04
CA SER A 568 1.94 -9.50 -16.60
C SER A 568 1.99 -9.99 -18.03
N GLN A 569 2.69 -9.27 -18.88
CA GLN A 569 3.06 -9.75 -20.21
C GLN A 569 4.57 -9.88 -20.26
N TRP A 570 5.04 -11.07 -20.62
CA TRP A 570 6.44 -11.30 -20.93
C TRP A 570 6.60 -11.40 -22.45
N ASP A 571 7.34 -10.47 -23.03
CA ASP A 571 7.79 -10.59 -24.41
C ASP A 571 9.18 -11.22 -24.40
N ILE A 572 9.24 -12.44 -24.92
CA ILE A 572 10.44 -13.30 -24.94
C ILE A 572 11.49 -12.71 -25.88
N THR A 573 11.05 -12.04 -26.96
CA THR A 573 11.93 -11.52 -28.01
C THR A 573 12.66 -10.28 -27.52
N SER A 574 11.93 -9.31 -26.96
CA SER A 574 12.52 -8.10 -26.38
C SER A 574 13.07 -8.32 -24.96
N ARG A 575 12.90 -9.52 -24.40
CA ARG A 575 13.33 -9.89 -23.03
C ARG A 575 12.79 -8.89 -22.00
N THR A 576 11.55 -8.43 -22.16
CA THR A 576 10.94 -7.43 -21.28
C THR A 576 9.69 -7.99 -20.61
N ILE A 577 9.50 -7.64 -19.34
CA ILE A 577 8.28 -7.95 -18.60
C ILE A 577 7.54 -6.66 -18.33
N ARG A 578 6.30 -6.60 -18.80
CA ARG A 578 5.33 -5.61 -18.36
C ARG A 578 4.58 -6.15 -17.15
N LEU A 579 4.48 -5.35 -16.10
CA LEU A 579 3.63 -5.56 -14.93
C LEU A 579 2.60 -4.43 -14.86
N PHE A 580 1.34 -4.77 -14.62
CA PHE A 580 0.31 -3.76 -14.41
C PHE A 580 -0.81 -4.31 -13.53
N THR A 581 -1.49 -3.40 -12.86
CA THR A 581 -2.74 -3.70 -12.15
C THR A 581 -3.84 -2.82 -12.72
N THR A 582 -5.06 -3.33 -12.72
CA THR A 582 -6.24 -2.52 -13.07
C THR A 582 -6.81 -1.82 -11.85
N SER A 583 -6.27 -2.04 -10.64
CA SER A 583 -6.72 -1.35 -9.44
C SER A 583 -6.01 0.01 -9.27
N PRO A 584 -6.74 1.14 -9.21
CA PRO A 584 -6.16 2.45 -8.89
C PRO A 584 -5.69 2.57 -7.44
N PHE A 585 -6.17 1.68 -6.57
CA PHE A 585 -5.89 1.69 -5.14
C PHE A 585 -5.44 0.33 -4.68
N GLU A 586 -4.17 0.23 -4.33
CA GLU A 586 -3.72 -0.82 -3.43
C GLU A 586 -3.96 -0.33 -1.99
N ASN A 587 -4.67 -1.11 -1.16
CA ASN A 587 -4.74 -0.79 0.28
C ASN A 587 -3.31 -0.74 0.83
N GLY A 588 -3.01 0.07 1.84
CA GLY A 588 -1.62 0.21 2.34
C GLY A 588 -0.91 -1.10 2.72
N ASP A 589 -1.67 -2.13 3.09
CA ASP A 589 -1.16 -3.48 3.39
C ASP A 589 -0.80 -4.30 2.13
N LEU A 590 -1.26 -3.89 0.94
CA LEU A 590 -1.03 -4.56 -0.34
C LEU A 590 0.38 -4.35 -0.91
N ASP A 591 1.22 -3.42 -0.43
CA ASP A 591 2.63 -3.36 -0.88
C ASP A 591 3.35 -4.71 -0.65
N ALA A 592 3.01 -5.39 0.46
CA ALA A 592 3.52 -6.71 0.77
C ALA A 592 2.88 -7.82 -0.09
N HIS A 593 1.59 -7.73 -0.39
CA HIS A 593 0.91 -8.76 -1.20
C HIS A 593 1.26 -8.64 -2.68
N SER A 594 1.39 -7.43 -3.20
CA SER A 594 1.75 -7.15 -4.59
C SER A 594 3.18 -7.56 -4.90
N SER A 595 4.12 -7.40 -3.96
CA SER A 595 5.48 -7.95 -4.11
C SER A 595 5.46 -9.48 -4.18
N VAL A 596 4.63 -10.15 -3.37
CA VAL A 596 4.48 -11.61 -3.43
C VAL A 596 3.80 -12.06 -4.74
N ALA A 597 2.79 -11.34 -5.22
CA ALA A 597 2.14 -11.61 -6.50
C ALA A 597 3.14 -11.54 -7.67
N ILE A 598 3.95 -10.48 -7.70
CA ILE A 598 5.03 -10.30 -8.69
C ILE A 598 6.08 -11.43 -8.57
N ALA A 599 6.46 -11.82 -7.35
CA ALA A 599 7.40 -12.92 -7.14
C ALA A 599 6.84 -14.27 -7.62
N GLU A 600 5.55 -14.53 -7.42
CA GLU A 600 4.88 -15.73 -7.95
C GLU A 600 4.70 -15.68 -9.48
N MET A 601 4.57 -14.49 -10.07
CA MET A 601 4.66 -14.34 -11.53
C MET A 601 6.05 -14.68 -12.04
N PHE A 602 7.11 -14.18 -11.41
CA PHE A 602 8.47 -14.57 -11.78
C PHE A 602 8.71 -16.07 -11.64
N ARG A 603 8.09 -16.73 -10.65
CA ARG A 603 8.13 -18.20 -10.55
C ARG A 603 7.59 -18.86 -11.82
N LYS A 604 6.45 -18.40 -12.33
CA LYS A 604 5.85 -18.93 -13.56
C LYS A 604 6.69 -18.62 -14.79
N ILE A 605 7.23 -17.41 -14.88
CA ILE A 605 8.11 -17.00 -15.99
C ILE A 605 9.41 -17.82 -15.99
N ILE A 606 10.02 -18.06 -14.83
CA ILE A 606 11.23 -18.89 -14.72
C ILE A 606 10.92 -20.32 -15.16
N ALA A 607 9.85 -20.93 -14.66
CA ALA A 607 9.47 -22.29 -15.05
C ALA A 607 9.19 -22.40 -16.56
N ALA A 608 8.39 -21.47 -17.11
CA ALA A 608 8.13 -21.40 -18.54
C ALA A 608 9.42 -21.22 -19.36
N GLY A 609 10.31 -20.35 -18.86
CA GLY A 609 11.58 -20.04 -19.49
C GLY A 609 12.57 -21.20 -19.54
N THR A 610 12.58 -22.03 -18.50
CA THR A 610 13.46 -23.21 -18.43
C THR A 610 12.93 -24.39 -19.23
N ASP A 611 11.61 -24.49 -19.39
CA ASP A 611 10.96 -25.62 -20.06
C ASP A 611 10.86 -25.44 -21.58
N ASP A 612 10.78 -24.19 -22.06
CA ASP A 612 10.62 -23.86 -23.47
C ASP A 612 11.97 -23.52 -24.13
N PHE A 613 12.39 -24.39 -25.06
CA PHE A 613 13.65 -24.28 -25.81
C PHE A 613 13.82 -22.91 -26.50
N ALA A 614 12.75 -22.29 -26.99
CA ALA A 614 12.82 -20.98 -27.63
C ALA A 614 13.16 -19.84 -26.66
N SER A 615 12.93 -20.06 -25.37
CA SER A 615 13.11 -19.07 -24.30
C SER A 615 14.23 -19.41 -23.31
N ALA A 616 14.80 -20.62 -23.40
CA ALA A 616 15.85 -21.13 -22.50
C ALA A 616 17.05 -20.18 -22.34
N ASP A 617 17.44 -19.46 -23.39
CA ASP A 617 18.57 -18.53 -23.35
C ASP A 617 18.17 -17.06 -23.22
N ARG A 618 16.88 -16.78 -22.95
CA ARG A 618 16.31 -15.43 -23.00
C ARG A 618 15.59 -15.01 -21.72
N PRO A 619 16.26 -15.03 -20.55
CA PRO A 619 15.66 -14.50 -19.34
C PRO A 619 15.40 -12.99 -19.47
N PRO A 620 14.34 -12.46 -18.86
CA PRO A 620 14.03 -11.03 -18.86
C PRO A 620 15.22 -10.14 -18.46
N LEU A 621 15.46 -9.07 -19.21
CA LEU A 621 16.44 -8.02 -18.92
C LEU A 621 15.82 -6.82 -18.22
N HIS A 622 14.53 -6.57 -18.48
CA HIS A 622 13.83 -5.36 -18.03
C HIS A 622 12.48 -5.71 -17.46
N VAL A 623 12.06 -4.94 -16.45
CA VAL A 623 10.72 -4.98 -15.90
C VAL A 623 10.19 -3.56 -15.94
N TRP A 624 8.98 -3.38 -16.45
CA TRP A 624 8.35 -2.07 -16.50
C TRP A 624 6.88 -2.16 -16.17
N MET A 625 6.31 -1.01 -15.83
CA MET A 625 4.94 -0.88 -15.37
C MET A 625 4.31 0.42 -15.80
N THR A 626 3.00 0.37 -15.96
CA THR A 626 2.18 1.50 -16.40
C THR A 626 1.18 1.87 -15.31
N PHE A 627 1.13 3.15 -14.94
CA PHE A 627 0.12 3.69 -14.03
C PHE A 627 -0.61 4.84 -14.69
N GLU A 628 -1.93 4.87 -14.53
CA GLU A 628 -2.72 6.04 -14.91
C GLU A 628 -2.53 7.13 -13.85
N LYS A 629 -2.21 8.35 -14.29
CA LYS A 629 -2.15 9.53 -13.42
C LYS A 629 -3.57 9.93 -13.03
N LEU A 630 -3.95 9.56 -11.82
CA LEU A 630 -5.29 9.82 -11.27
C LEU A 630 -5.32 11.14 -10.47
N GLY A 631 -4.18 11.52 -9.91
CA GLY A 631 -3.99 12.78 -9.21
C GLY A 631 -2.78 12.77 -8.27
N PRO A 632 -2.39 13.94 -7.73
CA PRO A 632 -1.10 14.12 -7.06
C PRO A 632 -0.85 13.16 -5.89
N MET A 633 -1.88 12.83 -5.12
CA MET A 633 -1.74 11.89 -3.99
C MET A 633 -1.42 10.46 -4.43
N ILE A 634 -2.00 10.00 -5.54
CA ILE A 634 -1.77 8.65 -6.06
C ILE A 634 -0.40 8.62 -6.73
N ASP A 635 -0.08 9.65 -7.50
CA ASP A 635 1.22 9.81 -8.16
C ASP A 635 2.36 9.79 -7.14
N GLN A 636 2.23 10.53 -6.03
CA GLN A 636 3.22 10.52 -4.95
C GLN A 636 3.41 9.13 -4.32
N ARG A 637 2.32 8.36 -4.14
CA ARG A 637 2.42 7.00 -3.60
C ARG A 637 3.13 6.06 -4.56
N VAL A 638 2.86 6.17 -5.85
CA VAL A 638 3.54 5.39 -6.90
C VAL A 638 5.03 5.73 -6.92
N GLU A 639 5.37 7.01 -6.86
CA GLU A 639 6.75 7.47 -6.77
C GLU A 639 7.46 6.92 -5.52
N ASP A 640 6.83 7.03 -4.35
CA ASP A 640 7.39 6.52 -3.09
C ASP A 640 7.56 4.99 -3.12
N ALA A 641 6.59 4.25 -3.67
CA ALA A 641 6.58 2.80 -3.69
C ALA A 641 7.54 2.20 -4.71
N PHE A 642 7.62 2.75 -5.92
CA PHE A 642 8.39 2.16 -7.02
C PHE A 642 9.70 2.87 -7.28
N VAL A 643 9.69 4.21 -7.31
CA VAL A 643 10.90 4.99 -7.60
C VAL A 643 11.82 4.96 -6.38
N LYS A 644 11.34 5.41 -5.21
CA LYS A 644 12.18 5.54 -4.02
C LYS A 644 12.53 4.19 -3.38
N LYS A 645 11.56 3.28 -3.24
CA LYS A 645 11.79 1.99 -2.54
C LYS A 645 12.30 0.87 -3.43
N ARG A 646 11.95 0.84 -4.72
CA ARG A 646 12.26 -0.30 -5.62
C ARG A 646 13.20 0.06 -6.77
N ALA A 647 13.69 1.29 -6.81
CA ALA A 647 14.63 1.81 -7.81
C ALA A 647 14.13 1.68 -9.26
N PHE A 648 12.82 1.81 -9.47
CA PHE A 648 12.30 2.07 -10.81
C PHE A 648 12.64 3.50 -11.23
N LEU A 649 12.81 3.71 -12.52
CA LEU A 649 13.06 5.02 -13.11
C LEU A 649 11.91 5.39 -14.04
N PRO A 650 11.52 6.67 -14.14
CA PRO A 650 10.70 7.15 -15.23
C PRO A 650 11.31 6.76 -16.58
N LEU A 651 10.48 6.41 -17.57
CA LEU A 651 10.94 5.93 -18.88
C LEU A 651 11.98 6.85 -19.53
N GLU A 652 11.78 8.16 -19.49
CA GLU A 652 12.72 9.14 -20.05
C GLU A 652 14.10 9.08 -19.37
N SER A 653 14.13 9.04 -18.03
CA SER A 653 15.37 8.88 -17.27
C SER A 653 16.02 7.51 -17.51
N TYR A 654 15.21 6.50 -17.78
CA TYR A 654 15.67 5.15 -18.10
C TYR A 654 16.36 5.11 -19.47
N THR A 655 15.70 5.61 -20.51
CA THR A 655 16.24 5.64 -21.89
C THR A 655 17.50 6.51 -21.99
N GLN A 656 17.60 7.56 -21.18
CA GLN A 656 18.83 8.35 -21.09
C GLN A 656 20.01 7.54 -20.54
N ARG A 657 19.77 6.61 -19.61
CA ARG A 657 20.82 5.74 -19.03
C ARG A 657 21.11 4.50 -19.88
N HIS A 658 20.13 4.07 -20.68
CA HIS A 658 20.17 2.89 -21.52
C HIS A 658 19.85 3.29 -22.96
N SER A 659 20.76 4.04 -23.59
CA SER A 659 20.57 4.59 -24.93
C SER A 659 20.58 3.54 -26.04
N ASP A 660 21.01 2.32 -25.72
CA ASP A 660 20.94 1.14 -26.58
C ASP A 660 19.53 0.53 -26.65
N MET A 661 18.62 0.95 -25.78
CA MET A 661 17.26 0.41 -25.73
C MET A 661 16.31 1.19 -26.62
N ASP A 662 15.53 0.44 -27.39
CA ASP A 662 14.46 1.00 -28.21
C ASP A 662 13.27 1.38 -27.30
N GLN A 663 12.92 2.67 -27.31
CA GLN A 663 11.82 3.22 -26.54
C GLN A 663 10.47 2.60 -26.96
N ASP A 664 10.34 2.12 -28.20
CA ASP A 664 9.12 1.51 -28.70
C ASP A 664 8.78 0.19 -27.99
N GLN A 665 9.76 -0.45 -27.34
CA GLN A 665 9.54 -1.65 -26.51
C GLN A 665 8.70 -1.35 -25.25
N PHE A 666 8.61 -0.07 -24.84
CA PHE A 666 7.86 0.39 -23.68
C PHE A 666 6.56 1.10 -24.05
N ARG A 667 6.06 0.90 -25.29
CA ARG A 667 4.76 1.43 -25.71
C ARG A 667 3.64 0.90 -24.83
N TRP A 668 2.80 1.80 -24.32
CA TRP A 668 1.67 1.41 -23.49
C TRP A 668 0.70 0.51 -24.29
N PRO A 669 0.17 -0.56 -23.68
CA PRO A 669 -0.71 -1.48 -24.38
C PRO A 669 -2.07 -0.84 -24.73
N SER A 670 -2.71 -1.39 -25.77
CA SER A 670 -4.04 -0.97 -26.25
C SER A 670 -5.17 -1.16 -25.24
N TYR A 671 -4.94 -1.92 -24.18
CA TYR A 671 -5.91 -2.26 -23.15
C TYR A 671 -5.76 -1.43 -21.86
N THR A 672 -4.91 -0.40 -21.83
CA THR A 672 -4.99 0.59 -20.73
C THR A 672 -6.17 1.52 -20.99
N ARG A 673 -6.78 2.10 -19.95
CA ARG A 673 -7.90 3.03 -20.16
C ARG A 673 -7.44 4.26 -20.93
N ALA A 674 -6.22 4.74 -20.64
CA ALA A 674 -5.59 5.80 -21.40
C ALA A 674 -5.48 5.49 -22.90
N ALA A 675 -5.26 4.23 -23.27
CA ALA A 675 -5.23 3.81 -24.67
C ALA A 675 -6.64 3.73 -25.29
N LEU A 676 -7.69 3.56 -24.49
CA LEU A 676 -9.07 3.47 -24.95
C LEU A 676 -9.75 4.84 -25.07
N ASP A 677 -9.30 5.87 -24.35
CA ASP A 677 -9.89 7.21 -24.42
C ASP A 677 -9.46 7.95 -25.72
N PRO A 678 -10.42 8.38 -26.57
CA PRO A 678 -10.12 9.13 -27.78
C PRO A 678 -9.41 10.48 -27.53
N GLN A 679 -9.55 11.07 -26.34
CA GLN A 679 -8.94 12.36 -26.02
C GLN A 679 -7.42 12.25 -25.92
N TYR A 680 -6.90 11.23 -25.23
CA TYR A 680 -5.45 11.03 -25.08
C TYR A 680 -4.76 10.63 -26.39
N ARG A 681 -5.48 9.95 -27.29
CA ARG A 681 -4.95 9.66 -28.63
C ARG A 681 -4.71 10.93 -29.46
N LYS A 682 -5.45 12.01 -29.18
CA LYS A 682 -5.36 13.27 -29.93
C LYS A 682 -4.36 14.26 -29.32
N SER A 683 -4.23 14.29 -27.99
CA SER A 683 -3.37 15.26 -27.30
C SER A 683 -1.88 14.93 -27.39
N GLY A 684 -1.50 13.66 -27.57
CA GLY A 684 -0.11 13.21 -27.53
C GLY A 684 0.51 13.20 -26.13
N GLU A 685 -0.03 13.97 -25.19
CA GLU A 685 0.30 13.89 -23.76
C GLU A 685 -0.34 12.64 -23.15
N SER A 686 0.51 11.68 -22.79
CA SER A 686 0.07 10.45 -22.16
C SER A 686 -0.22 10.67 -20.67
N PRO A 687 -1.43 10.36 -20.18
CA PRO A 687 -1.72 10.35 -18.74
C PRO A 687 -1.10 9.13 -18.07
N VAL A 688 -0.34 8.29 -18.80
CA VAL A 688 0.28 7.08 -18.27
C VAL A 688 1.72 7.37 -17.85
N LEU A 689 2.01 7.15 -16.58
CA LEU A 689 3.37 7.07 -16.08
C LEU A 689 3.94 5.69 -16.38
N VAL A 690 5.04 5.64 -17.14
CA VAL A 690 5.81 4.43 -17.40
C VAL A 690 7.04 4.42 -16.52
N LEU A 691 7.16 3.39 -15.68
CA LEU A 691 8.31 3.18 -14.81
C LEU A 691 9.04 1.91 -15.23
N VAL A 692 10.36 1.97 -15.33
CA VAL A 692 11.21 0.89 -15.84
C VAL A 692 12.32 0.57 -14.84
N LYS A 693 12.65 -0.71 -14.69
CA LYS A 693 13.77 -1.21 -13.90
C LYS A 693 14.60 -2.16 -14.76
N HIS A 694 15.88 -1.87 -14.87
CA HIS A 694 16.86 -2.78 -15.47
C HIS A 694 17.19 -3.89 -14.45
N LEU A 695 17.09 -5.15 -14.88
CA LEU A 695 17.50 -6.29 -14.07
C LEU A 695 18.99 -6.60 -14.24
N GLY A 696 19.57 -6.32 -15.42
CA GLY A 696 20.98 -6.45 -15.72
C GLY A 696 21.25 -7.13 -17.07
N SER A 697 22.26 -6.66 -17.82
CA SER A 697 22.58 -7.15 -19.17
C SER A 697 23.03 -8.61 -19.21
N SER A 698 23.62 -9.10 -18.11
CA SER A 698 24.05 -10.50 -17.93
C SER A 698 23.04 -11.33 -17.13
N MET A 699 21.75 -11.00 -17.25
CA MET A 699 20.70 -11.75 -16.56
C MET A 699 20.68 -13.21 -17.02
N SER A 700 20.66 -14.11 -16.04
CA SER A 700 20.45 -15.55 -16.22
C SER A 700 19.20 -15.97 -15.45
N TRP A 701 18.63 -17.15 -15.77
CA TRP A 701 17.51 -17.70 -14.99
C TRP A 701 17.85 -17.86 -13.51
N GLN A 702 19.08 -18.25 -13.20
CA GLN A 702 19.56 -18.38 -11.82
C GLN A 702 19.62 -17.03 -11.10
N LYS A 703 20.10 -15.97 -11.77
CA LYS A 703 20.10 -14.61 -11.19
C LYS A 703 18.67 -14.10 -10.98
N LEU A 704 17.76 -14.37 -11.92
CA LEU A 704 16.36 -14.00 -11.77
C LEU A 704 15.69 -14.75 -10.59
N LEU A 705 16.01 -16.04 -10.43
CA LEU A 705 15.57 -16.82 -9.27
C LEU A 705 16.14 -16.26 -7.96
N GLN A 706 17.42 -15.88 -7.92
CA GLN A 706 18.03 -15.24 -6.76
C GLN A 706 17.33 -13.92 -6.40
N LEU A 707 17.04 -13.07 -7.39
CA LEU A 707 16.28 -11.83 -7.19
C LEU A 707 14.89 -12.10 -6.59
N LYS A 708 14.18 -13.11 -7.11
CA LYS A 708 12.89 -13.54 -6.58
C LYS A 708 13.01 -14.01 -5.12
N VAL A 709 13.99 -14.88 -4.82
CA VAL A 709 14.21 -15.41 -3.46
C VAL A 709 14.55 -14.29 -2.49
N GLN A 710 15.38 -13.34 -2.91
CA GLN A 710 15.77 -12.19 -2.09
C GLN A 710 14.55 -11.31 -1.76
N GLU A 711 13.73 -10.94 -2.74
CA GLU A 711 12.51 -10.16 -2.49
C GLU A 711 11.56 -10.90 -1.54
N MET A 712 11.36 -12.20 -1.73
CA MET A 712 10.50 -13.01 -0.84
C MET A 712 11.05 -13.10 0.58
N LYS A 713 12.38 -13.22 0.74
CA LYS A 713 13.05 -13.26 2.05
C LYS A 713 12.86 -11.94 2.79
N ASP A 714 13.14 -10.81 2.13
CA ASP A 714 13.00 -9.48 2.72
C ASP A 714 11.56 -9.22 3.20
N ARG A 715 10.57 -9.73 2.45
CA ARG A 715 9.15 -9.63 2.83
C ARG A 715 8.77 -10.56 3.99
N LYS A 716 9.27 -11.79 4.02
CA LYS A 716 9.06 -12.69 5.15
C LYS A 716 9.63 -12.09 6.44
N GLU A 717 10.84 -11.53 6.39
CA GLU A 717 11.48 -10.87 7.52
C GLU A 717 10.71 -9.62 7.98
N ALA A 718 10.28 -8.77 7.05
CA ALA A 718 9.45 -7.60 7.37
C ALA A 718 8.11 -8.00 8.01
N SER A 719 7.44 -9.03 7.49
CA SER A 719 6.19 -9.55 8.06
C SER A 719 6.41 -10.12 9.47
N GLN A 720 7.52 -10.80 9.72
CA GLN A 720 7.87 -11.31 11.05
C GLN A 720 8.14 -10.18 12.03
N LEU A 721 8.85 -9.12 11.61
CA LEU A 721 9.13 -7.95 12.44
C LEU A 721 7.84 -7.21 12.85
N ILE A 722 6.90 -7.04 11.92
CA ILE A 722 5.59 -6.42 12.21
C ILE A 722 4.82 -7.24 13.24
N ARG A 723 4.83 -8.57 13.12
CA ARG A 723 4.19 -9.46 14.11
C ARG A 723 4.85 -9.37 15.47
N LYS A 724 6.19 -9.35 15.50
CA LYS A 724 6.95 -9.19 16.74
C LYS A 724 6.60 -7.88 17.45
N ARG A 725 6.50 -6.76 16.71
CA ARG A 725 6.06 -5.46 17.25
C ARG A 725 4.63 -5.50 17.78
N LYS A 726 3.69 -6.07 17.02
CA LYS A 726 2.30 -6.23 17.49
C LYS A 726 2.21 -7.08 18.77
N ALA A 727 3.02 -8.13 18.89
CA ALA A 727 3.07 -8.97 20.08
C ALA A 727 3.68 -8.25 21.29
N THR A 728 4.62 -7.31 21.09
CA THR A 728 5.18 -6.49 22.17
C THR A 728 4.25 -5.36 22.61
N ASP A 729 3.43 -4.82 21.71
CA ASP A 729 2.53 -3.69 22.01
C ASP A 729 1.22 -4.13 22.70
N GLU A 730 0.77 -5.38 22.50
CA GLU A 730 -0.47 -5.90 23.09
C GLU A 730 -0.51 -6.00 24.64
N PRO A 731 0.56 -6.41 25.35
CA PRO A 731 0.53 -6.52 26.81
C PRO A 731 0.51 -5.17 27.54
N GLU A 732 1.02 -4.09 26.94
CA GLU A 732 1.00 -2.75 27.56
C GLU A 732 -0.39 -2.10 27.48
N GLY A 733 -1.19 -2.39 26.44
CA GLY A 733 -2.55 -1.85 26.31
C GLY A 733 -3.61 -2.52 27.20
N ARG A 734 -3.27 -3.62 27.89
CA ARG A 734 -4.16 -4.33 28.84
C ARG A 734 -3.86 -4.03 30.32
N ARG A 735 -2.79 -3.30 30.62
CA ARG A 735 -2.51 -2.75 31.95
C ARG A 735 -2.98 -1.31 32.00
#